data_AF-A0AAW1ZFP8-F1
#
_entry.id   AF-A0AAW1ZFP8-F1
#
_cell.length_a   1.000
_cell.length_b   1.000
_cell.length_c   1.000
_cell.angle_alpha   90.00
_cell.angle_beta   90.00
_cell.angle_gamma   90.00
#
_symmetry.space_group_name_H-M   'P 1'
#
loop_
_entity.id
_entity.type
_entity.pdbx_description
1 polymer ?
#
loop_
_entity_poly.entity_id
_entity_poly.type
_entity_poly.pdbx_seq_one_letter_code
_entity_poly.pdbx_strand_id
1 'polypeptide(L)'
;MESEPIEVAALGRPLFPGMLYDCRKDSFIPGVTLWDKKSLSEDLDSRPQLMTDLKFSSSDSLSSKSSLLDISASLKASFMGGLVEVGGSAKYLRDTKSSNKQCRVTMYYSDTSRFEQLTMTQLGKITYPQVFDQKTATHVVTAVLYGAQAFMVFDLMSSEDESKQEIEGKLNVMIKKIPGFSIEGAGSVTMTDGEKKTAENINCTFHGDFHLEQNPTTYMEALNLYKQLPNLLKENPKGAVPIKVWLYPLYLLDKKAAQLEREISTRLVSNTADIVEELGKVERTCNDLSRRTEVNVFRDIQERLHSFQDSFSIYKTVLQKAVARVLPAIRGGGEEEEKLADILKIHYSSPFNPDKLNQWLHDAKSELNLLASHTRKLEQIKIENSDGLNTILLDPDIDVVVCLTFTSLKYEDPYLSILNEFLKSDKFKELDGNKNMLSEASVGKRFNDPVVTEMRENLSLFRGFSEANKDEKRIRFIISAVSDPSNPGSSIYLYEKGNLTDKQFQPVSKPPPPIVKDVRDQSVSLKLQKSPSGVTVQYRVEYKEVKADSGADEQWLFINTADEDFTLTGLEYGKQYLIRYRTVDKVGVSEASDTVSSIPSAAQDVIVGGKGGDPFSFKSFSSSIQKISITYSETALKTLEVIFNSGQKTTVGKFAGSNEQTFELYEYDKVVAATLWPNSENNRCGGLEFVVAKNNGERKSFSFKCDQLGEPVSVDVKSGRCYGFMGRSGGETDALGFYFV
;
A
#
# COMPACT_ATOMS: atom_id res chain seq x y z
N MET A 1 56.23 -18.69 0.55
CA MET A 1 55.05 -19.47 0.13
C MET A 1 55.35 -20.91 0.45
N GLU A 2 54.39 -21.56 1.10
CA GLU A 2 54.61 -22.83 1.77
C GLU A 2 55.15 -23.88 0.81
N SER A 3 56.29 -24.45 1.17
CA SER A 3 56.83 -25.70 0.62
C SER A 3 56.00 -26.91 1.04
N GLU A 4 54.74 -26.71 1.43
CA GLU A 4 53.88 -27.67 2.09
C GLU A 4 52.75 -28.13 1.15
N PRO A 5 52.28 -29.38 1.29
CA PRO A 5 51.10 -29.85 0.57
C PRO A 5 49.85 -29.02 0.91
N ILE A 6 49.04 -28.71 -0.10
CA ILE A 6 47.81 -27.92 0.07
C ILE A 6 46.58 -28.84 0.10
N GLU A 7 45.67 -28.59 1.04
CA GLU A 7 44.36 -29.24 1.08
C GLU A 7 43.30 -28.43 0.32
N VAL A 8 42.51 -29.11 -0.51
CA VAL A 8 41.46 -28.48 -1.32
C VAL A 8 40.18 -29.31 -1.30
N ALA A 9 39.04 -28.66 -1.09
CA ALA A 9 37.72 -29.29 -1.22
C ALA A 9 37.45 -29.65 -2.69
N ALA A 10 37.00 -30.88 -2.94
CA ALA A 10 36.77 -31.37 -4.31
C ALA A 10 35.54 -30.73 -4.98
N LEU A 11 34.49 -30.42 -4.20
CA LEU A 11 33.28 -29.73 -4.66
C LEU A 11 32.57 -30.43 -5.85
N GLY A 12 32.55 -31.76 -5.83
CA GLY A 12 31.95 -32.58 -6.90
C GLY A 12 32.80 -32.67 -8.18
N ARG A 13 34.03 -32.15 -8.17
CA ARG A 13 34.98 -32.30 -9.29
C ARG A 13 35.63 -33.68 -9.24
N PRO A 14 35.79 -34.37 -10.39
CA PRO A 14 36.35 -35.73 -10.44
C PRO A 14 37.88 -35.69 -10.32
N LEU A 15 38.38 -35.51 -9.10
CA LEU A 15 39.81 -35.42 -8.78
C LEU A 15 40.31 -36.77 -8.24
N PHE A 16 41.37 -37.29 -8.85
CA PHE A 16 41.96 -38.60 -8.52
C PHE A 16 43.47 -38.47 -8.30
N PRO A 17 44.09 -39.38 -7.52
CA PRO A 17 45.55 -39.42 -7.38
C PRO A 17 46.27 -39.47 -8.73
N GLY A 18 47.32 -38.66 -8.88
CA GLY A 18 48.11 -38.52 -10.11
C GLY A 18 47.60 -37.47 -11.10
N MET A 19 46.41 -36.91 -10.90
CA MET A 19 45.89 -35.83 -11.74
C MET A 19 46.61 -34.51 -11.49
N LEU A 20 46.81 -33.75 -12.56
CA LEU A 20 47.39 -32.41 -12.49
C LEU A 20 46.34 -31.35 -12.14
N TYR A 21 46.74 -30.40 -11.30
CA TYR A 21 45.91 -29.30 -10.84
C TYR A 21 46.63 -27.96 -10.97
N ASP A 22 45.92 -26.93 -11.44
CA ASP A 22 46.42 -25.56 -11.52
C ASP A 22 45.76 -24.70 -10.43
N CYS A 23 46.44 -24.51 -9.30
CA CYS A 23 46.00 -23.63 -8.21
C CYS A 23 45.84 -22.15 -8.61
N ARG A 24 46.40 -21.71 -9.75
CA ARG A 24 46.18 -20.34 -10.25
C ARG A 24 44.73 -20.16 -10.71
N LYS A 25 44.18 -21.17 -11.37
CA LYS A 25 42.83 -21.16 -11.97
C LYS A 25 41.81 -22.01 -11.22
N ASP A 26 42.26 -22.80 -10.24
CA ASP A 26 41.47 -23.82 -9.55
C ASP A 26 40.81 -24.85 -10.48
N SER A 27 41.58 -25.26 -11.50
CA SER A 27 41.17 -26.22 -12.53
C SER A 27 42.07 -27.45 -12.57
N PHE A 28 41.50 -28.62 -12.84
CA PHE A 28 42.26 -29.84 -13.12
C PHE A 28 42.44 -30.04 -14.63
N ILE A 29 43.43 -30.86 -15.01
CA ILE A 29 43.69 -31.20 -16.41
C ILE A 29 43.27 -32.65 -16.69
N PRO A 30 42.17 -32.87 -17.43
CA PRO A 30 41.75 -34.22 -17.79
C PRO A 30 42.79 -34.91 -18.69
N GLY A 31 43.06 -36.19 -18.42
CA GLY A 31 43.85 -37.05 -19.31
C GLY A 31 45.37 -36.82 -19.34
N VAL A 32 45.89 -35.85 -18.56
CA VAL A 32 47.33 -35.58 -18.45
C VAL A 32 47.82 -35.94 -17.04
N THR A 33 48.84 -36.80 -16.97
CA THR A 33 49.44 -37.29 -15.72
C THR A 33 50.97 -37.29 -15.83
N LEU A 34 51.67 -37.28 -14.69
CA LEU A 34 53.14 -37.41 -14.65
C LEU A 34 53.62 -38.86 -14.89
N TRP A 35 52.76 -39.81 -14.54
CA TRP A 35 53.05 -41.25 -14.54
C TRP A 35 52.08 -41.99 -15.43
N ASP A 36 52.52 -43.13 -15.97
CA ASP A 36 51.63 -44.02 -16.70
C ASP A 36 50.66 -44.76 -15.76
N LYS A 37 49.58 -45.27 -16.35
CA LYS A 37 48.49 -45.91 -15.61
C LYS A 37 48.96 -47.09 -14.76
N LYS A 38 49.96 -47.87 -15.23
CA LYS A 38 50.44 -49.04 -14.52
C LYS A 38 51.16 -48.60 -13.24
N SER A 39 52.09 -47.67 -13.37
CA SER A 39 52.79 -47.06 -12.24
C SER A 39 51.85 -46.43 -11.21
N LEU A 40 50.84 -45.67 -11.66
CA LEU A 40 49.82 -45.12 -10.75
C LEU A 40 49.03 -46.18 -9.99
N SER A 41 48.71 -47.31 -10.63
CA SER A 41 47.92 -48.37 -10.00
C SER A 41 48.71 -49.24 -9.03
N GLU A 42 50.00 -49.46 -9.28
CA GLU A 42 50.87 -50.30 -8.44
C GLU A 42 51.24 -49.62 -7.10
N ASP A 43 51.32 -48.28 -7.10
CA ASP A 43 51.76 -47.47 -5.96
C ASP A 43 50.61 -46.70 -5.28
N LEU A 44 49.37 -47.13 -5.50
CA LEU A 44 48.20 -46.56 -4.83
C LEU A 44 47.94 -47.29 -3.51
N ASP A 45 48.13 -46.60 -2.40
CA ASP A 45 47.74 -47.07 -1.06
C ASP A 45 46.30 -46.62 -0.77
N SER A 46 45.42 -47.57 -0.41
CA SER A 46 44.02 -47.31 -0.12
C SER A 46 43.64 -47.90 1.22
N ARG A 47 43.13 -47.07 2.13
CA ARG A 47 42.66 -47.48 3.46
C ARG A 47 41.24 -47.02 3.76
N PRO A 48 40.44 -47.79 4.52
CA PRO A 48 39.14 -47.33 5.01
C PRO A 48 39.31 -46.10 5.91
N GLN A 49 38.44 -45.12 5.75
CA GLN A 49 38.36 -43.94 6.61
C GLN A 49 36.88 -43.58 6.78
N LEU A 50 36.25 -44.23 7.75
CA LEU A 50 34.81 -44.15 8.00
C LEU A 50 34.52 -43.08 9.06
N MET A 51 33.85 -42.01 8.66
CA MET A 51 33.40 -40.94 9.54
C MET A 51 32.12 -40.33 9.02
N THR A 52 31.11 -40.26 9.88
CA THR A 52 29.84 -39.59 9.61
C THR A 52 29.79 -38.28 10.39
N ASP A 53 29.43 -37.18 9.73
CA ASP A 53 29.24 -35.85 10.32
C ASP A 53 27.84 -35.32 9.97
N LEU A 54 27.22 -34.65 10.93
CA LEU A 54 25.88 -34.08 10.80
C LEU A 54 25.87 -32.68 11.41
N LYS A 55 25.59 -31.66 10.59
CA LYS A 55 25.54 -30.26 11.01
C LYS A 55 24.25 -29.59 10.56
N PHE A 56 23.88 -28.53 11.26
CA PHE A 56 22.71 -27.71 10.95
C PHE A 56 23.14 -26.26 10.84
N SER A 57 22.66 -25.56 9.82
CA SER A 57 22.90 -24.12 9.63
C SER A 57 21.59 -23.39 9.38
N SER A 58 21.34 -22.33 10.15
CA SER A 58 20.27 -21.35 9.88
C SER A 58 20.75 -20.19 9.00
N SER A 59 22.04 -20.15 8.66
CA SER A 59 22.65 -19.13 7.82
C SER A 59 22.85 -19.66 6.39
N ASP A 60 22.46 -18.83 5.42
CA ASP A 60 22.62 -19.08 3.97
C ASP A 60 23.78 -18.27 3.36
N SER A 61 24.60 -17.58 4.18
CA SER A 61 25.73 -16.80 3.67
C SER A 61 26.79 -17.69 3.03
N LEU A 62 27.48 -17.19 2.01
CA LEU A 62 28.60 -17.85 1.35
C LEU A 62 29.67 -18.27 2.35
N SER A 63 29.95 -17.46 3.37
CA SER A 63 30.88 -17.81 4.44
C SER A 63 30.42 -19.03 5.23
N SER A 64 29.15 -19.09 5.65
CA SER A 64 28.60 -20.26 6.35
C SER A 64 28.59 -21.51 5.47
N LYS A 65 28.25 -21.37 4.18
CA LYS A 65 28.31 -22.49 3.23
C LYS A 65 29.73 -22.98 3.00
N SER A 66 30.68 -22.06 2.88
CA SER A 66 32.11 -22.36 2.73
C SER A 66 32.63 -23.13 3.94
N SER A 67 32.22 -22.76 5.15
CA SER A 67 32.60 -23.48 6.38
C SER A 67 32.03 -24.89 6.46
N LEU A 68 30.81 -25.14 5.96
CA LEU A 68 30.23 -26.49 5.93
C LEU A 68 30.98 -27.43 4.99
N LEU A 69 31.46 -26.89 3.86
CA LEU A 69 32.19 -27.62 2.82
C LEU A 69 33.72 -27.56 2.97
N ASP A 70 34.22 -26.97 4.06
CA ASP A 70 35.66 -26.77 4.31
C ASP A 70 36.41 -26.11 3.14
N ILE A 71 35.81 -25.04 2.60
CA ILE A 71 36.35 -24.29 1.46
C ILE A 71 37.36 -23.26 1.97
N SER A 72 38.61 -23.36 1.48
CA SER A 72 39.67 -22.40 1.78
C SER A 72 39.38 -21.00 1.23
N ALA A 73 40.04 -19.98 1.78
CA ALA A 73 39.89 -18.59 1.31
C ALA A 73 40.22 -18.44 -0.19
N SER A 74 41.29 -19.11 -0.65
CA SER A 74 41.69 -19.11 -2.06
C SER A 74 40.60 -19.73 -2.95
N LEU A 75 40.09 -20.92 -2.60
CA LEU A 75 39.05 -21.57 -3.38
C LEU A 75 37.73 -20.79 -3.37
N LYS A 76 37.39 -20.15 -2.23
CA LYS A 76 36.25 -19.24 -2.11
C LYS A 76 36.35 -18.07 -3.07
N ALA A 77 37.52 -17.46 -3.22
CA ALA A 77 37.76 -16.39 -4.20
C ALA A 77 37.48 -16.85 -5.62
N SER A 78 37.96 -18.05 -5.98
CA SER A 78 37.76 -18.64 -7.30
C SER A 78 36.30 -18.99 -7.57
N PHE A 79 35.57 -19.46 -6.56
CA PHE A 79 34.13 -19.67 -6.66
C PHE A 79 33.39 -18.36 -6.95
N MET A 80 33.70 -17.26 -6.24
CA MET A 80 33.11 -15.95 -6.49
C MET A 80 33.43 -15.42 -7.89
N GLY A 81 34.65 -15.65 -8.38
CA GLY A 81 35.06 -15.37 -9.74
C GLY A 81 34.47 -16.30 -10.80
N GLY A 82 33.71 -17.32 -10.43
CA GLY A 82 33.16 -18.29 -11.39
C GLY A 82 34.22 -19.17 -12.07
N LEU A 83 35.42 -19.28 -11.49
CA LEU A 83 36.50 -20.14 -11.99
C LEU A 83 36.30 -21.60 -11.62
N VAL A 84 35.46 -21.89 -10.62
CA VAL A 84 35.19 -23.23 -10.11
C VAL A 84 33.79 -23.68 -10.52
N GLU A 85 33.74 -24.75 -11.30
CA GLU A 85 32.50 -25.48 -11.53
C GLU A 85 32.24 -26.43 -10.35
N VAL A 86 31.01 -26.41 -9.82
CA VAL A 86 30.59 -27.22 -8.68
C VAL A 86 29.61 -28.29 -9.13
N GLY A 87 29.82 -29.52 -8.68
CA GLY A 87 29.00 -30.69 -8.98
C GLY A 87 28.33 -31.29 -7.74
N GLY A 88 27.45 -32.26 -7.94
CA GLY A 88 26.85 -33.04 -6.86
C GLY A 88 26.27 -32.19 -5.71
N SER A 89 26.64 -32.54 -4.48
CA SER A 89 26.28 -31.83 -3.25
C SER A 89 26.72 -30.36 -3.22
N ALA A 90 27.85 -30.02 -3.84
CA ALA A 90 28.40 -28.67 -3.84
C ALA A 90 27.57 -27.67 -4.67
N LYS A 91 26.57 -28.13 -5.45
CA LYS A 91 25.55 -27.24 -6.06
C LYS A 91 24.82 -26.39 -5.03
N TYR A 92 24.76 -26.83 -3.76
CA TYR A 92 24.28 -26.06 -2.61
C TYR A 92 24.90 -24.65 -2.51
N LEU A 93 26.16 -24.48 -2.93
CA LEU A 93 26.82 -23.16 -2.93
C LEU A 93 26.08 -22.12 -3.78
N ARG A 94 25.43 -22.56 -4.87
CA ARG A 94 24.68 -21.70 -5.79
C ARG A 94 23.20 -21.52 -5.38
N ASP A 95 22.68 -22.36 -4.50
CA ASP A 95 21.30 -22.26 -4.01
C ASP A 95 21.17 -21.17 -2.96
N THR A 96 20.92 -19.94 -3.36
CA THR A 96 20.70 -18.80 -2.46
C THR A 96 19.22 -18.49 -2.30
N LYS A 97 18.82 -17.95 -1.13
CA LYS A 97 17.45 -17.44 -0.90
C LYS A 97 17.01 -16.51 -2.04
N SER A 98 15.79 -16.70 -2.54
CA SER A 98 15.22 -15.87 -3.62
C SER A 98 14.42 -14.67 -3.11
N SER A 99 14.07 -14.68 -1.82
CA SER A 99 13.20 -13.70 -1.16
C SER A 99 13.69 -13.39 0.26
N ASN A 100 13.44 -12.18 0.77
CA ASN A 100 13.68 -11.86 2.17
C ASN A 100 12.63 -12.45 3.13
N LYS A 101 11.48 -12.87 2.60
CA LYS A 101 10.41 -13.58 3.34
C LYS A 101 10.72 -15.08 3.54
N GLN A 102 11.82 -15.58 2.97
CA GLN A 102 12.22 -16.97 3.07
C GLN A 102 13.04 -17.24 4.34
N CYS A 103 12.50 -18.06 5.22
CA CYS A 103 13.19 -18.68 6.36
C CYS A 103 13.84 -19.97 5.88
N ARG A 104 15.11 -20.19 6.22
CA ARG A 104 15.88 -21.35 5.72
C ARG A 104 16.69 -22.00 6.82
N VAL A 105 16.66 -23.32 6.87
CA VAL A 105 17.56 -24.13 7.68
C VAL A 105 18.08 -25.26 6.81
N THR A 106 19.40 -25.45 6.80
CA THR A 106 20.06 -26.49 6.04
C THR A 106 20.56 -27.57 6.98
N MET A 107 20.24 -28.83 6.67
CA MET A 107 20.86 -30.01 7.26
C MET A 107 21.96 -30.51 6.33
N TYR A 108 23.18 -30.59 6.86
CA TYR A 108 24.35 -31.11 6.17
C TYR A 108 24.70 -32.48 6.75
N TYR A 109 24.76 -33.49 5.88
CA TYR A 109 25.19 -34.83 6.17
C TYR A 109 26.45 -35.15 5.34
N SER A 110 27.45 -35.75 5.97
CA SER A 110 28.67 -36.20 5.31
C SER A 110 29.04 -37.58 5.80
N ASP A 111 29.32 -38.49 4.88
CA ASP A 111 29.81 -39.82 5.19
C ASP A 111 31.06 -40.12 4.38
N THR A 112 32.18 -40.33 5.06
CA THR A 112 33.48 -40.66 4.44
C THR A 112 33.67 -42.16 4.38
N SER A 113 34.28 -42.66 3.31
CA SER A 113 34.44 -44.09 3.06
C SER A 113 35.88 -44.56 3.10
N ARG A 114 36.77 -43.89 2.33
CA ARG A 114 38.14 -44.35 2.11
C ARG A 114 39.07 -43.20 1.79
N PHE A 115 40.35 -43.42 2.06
CA PHE A 115 41.44 -42.52 1.76
C PHE A 115 42.42 -43.22 0.85
N GLU A 116 42.72 -42.61 -0.30
CA GLU A 116 43.68 -43.10 -1.28
C GLU A 116 44.86 -42.13 -1.37
N GLN A 117 46.09 -42.64 -1.40
CA GLN A 117 47.30 -41.83 -1.53
C GLN A 117 48.35 -42.51 -2.41
N LEU A 118 49.17 -41.72 -3.10
CA LEU A 118 50.35 -42.22 -3.82
C LEU A 118 51.50 -42.47 -2.84
N THR A 119 52.17 -43.61 -2.97
CA THR A 119 53.39 -43.90 -2.21
C THR A 119 54.58 -43.07 -2.72
N MET A 120 55.61 -42.92 -1.88
CA MET A 120 56.82 -42.14 -2.21
C MET A 120 57.63 -42.71 -3.39
N THR A 121 57.40 -43.96 -3.79
CA THR A 121 58.11 -44.62 -4.90
C THR A 121 57.93 -43.88 -6.23
N GLN A 122 56.76 -43.28 -6.46
CA GLN A 122 56.42 -42.59 -7.71
C GLN A 122 57.06 -41.20 -7.83
N LEU A 123 57.28 -40.50 -6.71
CA LEU A 123 57.80 -39.12 -6.73
C LEU A 123 59.22 -39.02 -7.32
N GLY A 124 59.99 -40.12 -7.33
CA GLY A 124 61.35 -40.15 -7.87
C GLY A 124 61.49 -40.56 -9.34
N LYS A 125 60.47 -41.17 -9.97
CA LYS A 125 60.58 -41.72 -11.34
C LYS A 125 59.40 -41.27 -12.21
N ILE A 126 59.58 -40.16 -12.91
CA ILE A 126 58.54 -39.52 -13.72
C ILE A 126 58.56 -40.07 -15.14
N THR A 127 57.41 -40.58 -15.61
CA THR A 127 57.26 -41.15 -16.97
C THR A 127 57.13 -40.06 -18.04
N TYR A 128 56.50 -38.93 -17.70
CA TYR A 128 56.16 -37.86 -18.65
C TYR A 128 56.66 -36.48 -18.18
N PRO A 129 58.00 -36.22 -18.19
CA PRO A 129 58.57 -34.97 -17.68
C PRO A 129 58.21 -33.73 -18.52
N GLN A 130 57.79 -33.90 -19.78
CA GLN A 130 57.40 -32.79 -20.65
C GLN A 130 56.26 -31.93 -20.11
N VAL A 131 55.48 -32.45 -19.15
CA VAL A 131 54.44 -31.69 -18.43
C VAL A 131 55.01 -30.45 -17.74
N PHE A 132 56.25 -30.52 -17.24
CA PHE A 132 56.90 -29.40 -16.54
C PHE A 132 57.18 -28.22 -17.48
N ASP A 133 57.62 -28.51 -18.71
CA ASP A 133 57.89 -27.48 -19.72
C ASP A 133 56.59 -26.83 -20.24
N GLN A 134 55.45 -27.54 -20.20
CA GLN A 134 54.15 -27.01 -20.62
C GLN A 134 53.58 -25.96 -19.66
N LYS A 135 53.99 -25.96 -18.38
CA LYS A 135 53.54 -24.99 -17.35
C LYS A 135 52.00 -24.88 -17.21
N THR A 136 51.30 -25.94 -17.57
CA THR A 136 49.82 -26.01 -17.56
C THR A 136 49.26 -26.27 -16.17
N ALA A 137 50.03 -26.89 -15.27
CA ALA A 137 49.66 -27.16 -13.89
C ALA A 137 50.75 -26.70 -12.91
N THR A 138 50.34 -26.48 -11.66
CA THR A 138 51.24 -26.09 -10.57
C THR A 138 51.41 -27.20 -9.54
N HIS A 139 50.43 -28.11 -9.43
CA HIS A 139 50.39 -29.18 -8.45
C HIS A 139 49.95 -30.51 -9.08
N VAL A 140 50.23 -31.61 -8.39
CA VAL A 140 49.68 -32.95 -8.66
C VAL A 140 48.92 -33.44 -7.43
N VAL A 141 47.78 -34.09 -7.66
CA VAL A 141 46.98 -34.72 -6.59
C VAL A 141 47.73 -35.94 -6.07
N THR A 142 48.12 -35.93 -4.80
CA THR A 142 48.83 -37.06 -4.17
C THR A 142 47.96 -37.88 -3.25
N ALA A 143 46.88 -37.31 -2.70
CA ALA A 143 45.90 -38.05 -1.92
C ALA A 143 44.48 -37.52 -2.12
N VAL A 144 43.50 -38.40 -1.90
CA VAL A 144 42.06 -38.12 -2.02
C VAL A 144 41.29 -38.84 -0.91
N LEU A 145 40.42 -38.09 -0.24
CA LEU A 145 39.42 -38.61 0.69
C LEU A 145 38.09 -38.74 -0.05
N TYR A 146 37.54 -39.95 -0.10
CA TYR A 146 36.28 -40.26 -0.76
C TYR A 146 35.14 -40.41 0.25
N GLY A 147 33.94 -40.10 -0.20
CA GLY A 147 32.70 -40.31 0.53
C GLY A 147 31.50 -39.80 -0.25
N ALA A 148 30.44 -39.42 0.46
CA ALA A 148 29.30 -38.73 -0.11
C ALA A 148 28.78 -37.66 0.87
N GLN A 149 28.40 -36.51 0.33
CA GLN A 149 27.80 -35.42 1.10
C GLN A 149 26.36 -35.18 0.62
N ALA A 150 25.51 -34.67 1.52
CA ALA A 150 24.15 -34.28 1.22
C ALA A 150 23.75 -33.03 1.99
N PHE A 151 23.07 -32.12 1.30
CA PHE A 151 22.41 -30.95 1.85
C PHE A 151 20.91 -31.08 1.63
N MET A 152 20.16 -31.05 2.72
CA MET A 152 18.71 -30.88 2.70
C MET A 152 18.41 -29.46 3.15
N VAL A 153 17.98 -28.63 2.20
CA VAL A 153 17.69 -27.22 2.39
C VAL A 153 16.19 -27.08 2.64
N PHE A 154 15.81 -26.73 3.87
CA PHE A 154 14.41 -26.56 4.26
C PHE A 154 14.04 -25.09 4.21
N ASP A 155 13.02 -24.78 3.41
CA ASP A 155 12.51 -23.43 3.20
C ASP A 155 11.06 -23.30 3.65
N LEU A 156 10.78 -22.21 4.36
CA LEU A 156 9.45 -21.82 4.81
C LEU A 156 9.25 -20.33 4.53
N MET A 157 8.14 -19.98 3.87
CA MET A 157 7.81 -18.59 3.58
C MET A 157 7.07 -17.95 4.75
N SER A 158 7.55 -16.79 5.23
CA SER A 158 6.85 -15.98 6.21
C SER A 158 5.77 -15.14 5.53
N SER A 159 4.60 -15.01 6.17
CA SER A 159 3.60 -14.00 5.80
C SER A 159 4.04 -12.60 6.26
N GLU A 160 3.27 -11.57 5.91
CA GLU A 160 3.60 -10.16 6.27
C GLU A 160 3.39 -9.84 7.75
N ASP A 161 2.46 -10.54 8.41
CA ASP A 161 2.09 -10.31 9.81
C ASP A 161 2.90 -11.16 10.80
N GLU A 162 3.70 -12.10 10.30
CA GLU A 162 4.47 -13.02 11.13
C GLU A 162 5.88 -12.52 11.42
N SER A 163 6.34 -12.73 12.66
CA SER A 163 7.74 -12.50 13.02
C SER A 163 8.63 -13.52 12.32
N LYS A 164 9.45 -13.05 11.39
CA LYS A 164 10.46 -13.88 10.71
C LYS A 164 11.37 -14.61 11.70
N GLN A 165 11.76 -13.96 12.79
CA GLN A 165 12.62 -14.55 13.81
C GLN A 165 11.95 -15.72 14.52
N GLU A 166 10.65 -15.63 14.80
CA GLU A 166 9.89 -16.71 15.42
C GLU A 166 9.74 -17.90 14.46
N ILE A 167 9.47 -17.63 13.17
CA ILE A 167 9.39 -18.67 12.14
C ILE A 167 10.75 -19.36 11.96
N GLU A 168 11.84 -18.61 11.86
CA GLU A 168 13.20 -19.17 11.76
C GLU A 168 13.55 -20.00 13.00
N GLY A 169 13.18 -19.53 14.20
CA GLY A 169 13.36 -20.27 15.45
C GLY A 169 12.61 -21.60 15.46
N LYS A 170 11.32 -21.58 15.07
CA LYS A 170 10.47 -22.77 14.98
C LYS A 170 11.01 -23.77 13.96
N LEU A 171 11.36 -23.30 12.77
CA LEU A 171 11.94 -24.13 11.71
C LEU A 171 13.23 -24.79 12.18
N ASN A 172 14.14 -24.04 12.81
CA ASN A 172 15.41 -24.57 13.32
C ASN A 172 15.21 -25.68 14.35
N VAL A 173 14.25 -25.53 15.26
CA VAL A 173 13.90 -26.58 16.23
C VAL A 173 13.36 -27.83 15.52
N MET A 174 12.46 -27.67 14.54
CA MET A 174 11.89 -28.81 13.81
C MET A 174 12.92 -29.59 13.00
N ILE A 175 13.87 -28.90 12.35
CA ILE A 175 14.92 -29.58 11.57
C ILE A 175 15.91 -30.29 12.50
N LYS A 176 16.30 -29.68 13.63
CA LYS A 176 17.19 -30.31 14.62
C LYS A 176 16.59 -31.54 15.33
N LYS A 177 15.26 -31.71 15.30
CA LYS A 177 14.58 -32.90 15.81
C LYS A 177 14.68 -34.12 14.88
N ILE A 178 15.05 -33.94 13.61
CA ILE A 178 15.11 -35.02 12.61
C ILE A 178 15.90 -36.24 13.09
N PRO A 179 17.12 -36.10 13.68
CA PRO A 179 17.89 -37.24 14.18
C PRO A 179 17.27 -37.95 15.39
N GLY A 180 16.41 -37.25 16.14
CA GLY A 180 15.78 -37.77 17.35
C GLY A 180 14.56 -38.64 17.08
N PHE A 181 14.08 -38.74 15.84
CA PHE A 181 13.01 -39.66 15.47
C PHE A 181 13.58 -41.08 15.39
N SER A 182 13.01 -42.00 16.18
CA SER A 182 13.53 -43.36 16.37
C SER A 182 13.83 -44.11 15.07
N ILE A 183 14.98 -44.80 15.09
CA ILE A 183 15.53 -45.65 14.01
C ILE A 183 14.87 -47.05 14.02
N GLU A 184 14.14 -47.40 15.08
CA GLU A 184 13.47 -48.69 15.23
C GLU A 184 11.96 -48.59 14.94
N GLY A 185 11.52 -49.32 13.90
CA GLY A 185 10.12 -49.68 13.68
C GLY A 185 9.24 -48.63 12.98
N ALA A 186 8.41 -49.11 12.06
CA ALA A 186 7.34 -48.34 11.44
C ALA A 186 6.26 -47.97 12.49
N GLY A 187 6.36 -46.80 13.11
CA GLY A 187 5.37 -46.36 14.10
C GLY A 187 5.53 -44.91 14.52
N SER A 188 4.74 -44.04 13.85
CA SER A 188 4.45 -42.62 14.14
C SER A 188 5.62 -41.74 14.61
N VAL A 189 6.05 -40.84 13.73
CA VAL A 189 6.75 -39.62 14.13
C VAL A 189 5.82 -38.84 15.07
N THR A 190 6.14 -38.77 16.37
CA THR A 190 5.31 -38.03 17.33
C THR A 190 5.52 -36.53 17.10
N MET A 191 4.64 -35.93 16.29
CA MET A 191 4.57 -34.49 16.06
C MET A 191 3.27 -33.95 16.67
N THR A 192 3.36 -32.78 17.30
CA THR A 192 2.16 -32.02 17.69
C THR A 192 1.38 -31.60 16.43
N ASP A 193 0.08 -31.36 16.55
CA ASP A 193 -0.73 -30.95 15.39
C ASP A 193 -0.26 -29.61 14.79
N GLY A 194 0.27 -28.71 15.63
CA GLY A 194 0.92 -27.48 15.17
C GLY A 194 2.22 -27.71 14.40
N GLU A 195 3.01 -28.73 14.75
CA GLU A 195 4.20 -29.13 14.00
C GLU A 195 3.82 -29.78 12.65
N LYS A 196 2.79 -30.63 12.61
CA LYS A 196 2.29 -31.21 11.35
C LYS A 196 1.87 -30.15 10.34
N LYS A 197 1.05 -29.19 10.78
CA LYS A 197 0.62 -28.05 9.94
C LYS A 197 1.80 -27.22 9.44
N THR A 198 2.86 -27.11 10.24
CA THR A 198 4.07 -26.38 9.81
C THR A 198 4.86 -27.21 8.81
N ALA A 199 5.02 -28.52 9.04
CA ALA A 199 5.74 -29.43 8.16
C ALA A 199 5.14 -29.52 6.75
N GLU A 200 3.81 -29.40 6.62
CA GLU A 200 3.09 -29.33 5.34
C GLU A 200 3.50 -28.12 4.48
N ASN A 201 3.96 -27.05 5.10
CA ASN A 201 4.36 -25.80 4.43
C ASN A 201 5.88 -25.67 4.25
N ILE A 202 6.66 -26.66 4.70
CA ILE A 202 8.12 -26.69 4.53
C ILE A 202 8.46 -27.38 3.22
N ASN A 203 9.11 -26.63 2.33
CA ASN A 203 9.69 -27.19 1.11
C ASN A 203 11.12 -27.67 1.41
N CYS A 204 11.49 -28.83 0.85
CA CYS A 204 12.85 -29.35 0.90
C CYS A 204 13.48 -29.29 -0.49
N THR A 205 14.71 -28.80 -0.57
CA THR A 205 15.56 -28.91 -1.77
C THR A 205 16.78 -29.75 -1.42
N PHE A 206 17.01 -30.83 -2.18
CA PHE A 206 18.12 -31.76 -1.97
C PHE A 206 19.27 -31.51 -2.95
N HIS A 207 20.47 -31.38 -2.39
CA HIS A 207 21.73 -31.40 -3.14
C HIS A 207 22.65 -32.47 -2.55
N GLY A 208 22.90 -33.56 -3.25
CA GLY A 208 23.71 -34.65 -2.71
C GLY A 208 24.47 -35.45 -3.75
N ASP A 209 25.43 -36.22 -3.27
CA ASP A 209 26.27 -37.12 -4.07
C ASP A 209 25.68 -38.55 -4.15
N PHE A 210 24.49 -38.74 -3.61
CA PHE A 210 23.76 -40.00 -3.61
C PHE A 210 22.90 -40.12 -4.87
N HIS A 211 22.90 -41.30 -5.50
CA HIS A 211 21.99 -41.60 -6.59
C HIS A 211 20.64 -42.03 -6.03
N LEU A 212 19.65 -41.14 -6.10
CA LEU A 212 18.29 -41.37 -5.61
C LEU A 212 17.33 -41.55 -6.79
N GLU A 213 16.34 -42.43 -6.64
CA GLU A 213 15.24 -42.56 -7.62
C GLU A 213 14.40 -41.27 -7.68
N GLN A 214 14.15 -40.67 -6.51
CA GLN A 214 13.42 -39.42 -6.37
C GLN A 214 14.04 -38.56 -5.26
N ASN A 215 14.24 -37.28 -5.55
CA ASN A 215 14.72 -36.31 -4.57
C ASN A 215 13.59 -35.88 -3.63
N PRO A 216 13.85 -35.68 -2.33
CA PRO A 216 12.84 -35.21 -1.39
C PRO A 216 12.48 -33.75 -1.67
N THR A 217 11.18 -33.48 -1.67
CA THR A 217 10.58 -32.16 -1.88
C THR A 217 9.82 -31.67 -0.65
N THR A 218 9.50 -32.56 0.29
CA THR A 218 8.76 -32.26 1.52
C THR A 218 9.56 -32.58 2.77
N TYR A 219 9.13 -32.03 3.91
CA TYR A 219 9.72 -32.36 5.22
C TYR A 219 9.71 -33.87 5.53
N MET A 220 8.59 -34.56 5.23
CA MET A 220 8.44 -35.99 5.52
C MET A 220 9.30 -36.87 4.62
N GLU A 221 9.42 -36.52 3.33
CA GLU A 221 10.33 -37.22 2.40
C GLU A 221 11.78 -37.06 2.84
N ALA A 222 12.19 -35.86 3.28
CA ALA A 222 13.53 -35.61 3.78
C ALA A 222 13.84 -36.42 5.04
N LEU A 223 12.88 -36.54 5.96
CA LEU A 223 13.00 -37.39 7.14
C LEU A 223 13.18 -38.87 6.76
N ASN A 224 12.44 -39.36 5.77
CA ASN A 224 12.58 -40.73 5.29
C ASN A 224 13.95 -40.96 4.63
N LEU A 225 14.39 -40.02 3.78
CA LEU A 225 15.71 -40.08 3.17
C LEU A 225 16.82 -40.10 4.21
N TYR A 226 16.74 -39.26 5.25
CA TYR A 226 17.73 -39.24 6.33
C TYR A 226 17.93 -40.62 6.97
N LYS A 227 16.85 -41.40 7.15
CA LYS A 227 16.93 -42.78 7.68
C LYS A 227 17.67 -43.73 6.76
N GLN A 228 17.67 -43.47 5.45
CA GLN A 228 18.29 -44.33 4.44
C GLN A 228 19.75 -43.95 4.18
N LEU A 229 20.14 -42.67 4.35
CA LEU A 229 21.48 -42.16 4.04
C LEU A 229 22.64 -43.03 4.57
N PRO A 230 22.64 -43.52 5.84
CA PRO A 230 23.74 -44.34 6.35
C PRO A 230 23.94 -45.69 5.65
N ASN A 231 22.93 -46.18 4.93
CA ASN A 231 22.99 -47.45 4.20
C ASN A 231 23.33 -47.25 2.71
N LEU A 232 22.93 -46.12 2.12
CA LEU A 232 23.11 -45.85 0.69
C LEU A 232 24.57 -45.93 0.23
N LEU A 233 25.52 -45.38 1.01
CA LEU A 233 26.95 -45.45 0.66
C LEU A 233 27.55 -46.83 0.94
N LYS A 234 27.04 -47.53 1.96
CA LYS A 234 27.50 -48.90 2.30
C LYS A 234 27.10 -49.92 1.24
N GLU A 235 25.89 -49.81 0.70
CA GLU A 235 25.37 -50.70 -0.34
C GLU A 235 26.00 -50.42 -1.71
N ASN A 236 26.45 -49.19 -1.96
CA ASN A 236 27.16 -48.82 -3.19
C ASN A 236 28.51 -48.11 -2.93
N PRO A 237 29.58 -48.84 -2.52
CA PRO A 237 30.89 -48.24 -2.26
C PRO A 237 31.57 -47.61 -3.49
N LYS A 238 31.13 -48.00 -4.70
CA LYS A 238 31.60 -47.43 -5.97
C LYS A 238 31.00 -46.05 -6.25
N GLY A 239 29.92 -45.69 -5.55
CA GLY A 239 29.29 -44.37 -5.63
C GLY A 239 30.01 -43.27 -4.82
N ALA A 240 31.06 -43.61 -4.06
CA ALA A 240 31.84 -42.63 -3.31
C ALA A 240 32.59 -41.67 -4.25
N VAL A 241 32.41 -40.37 -4.04
CA VAL A 241 33.04 -39.29 -4.81
C VAL A 241 34.16 -38.63 -4.00
N PRO A 242 35.11 -37.94 -4.65
CA PRO A 242 36.11 -37.13 -3.96
C PRO A 242 35.43 -36.04 -3.11
N ILE A 243 35.80 -35.94 -1.83
CA ILE A 243 35.37 -34.88 -0.90
C ILE A 243 36.49 -33.87 -0.71
N LYS A 244 37.71 -34.35 -0.44
CA LYS A 244 38.90 -33.52 -0.17
C LYS A 244 40.13 -34.12 -0.84
N VAL A 245 41.03 -33.27 -1.33
CA VAL A 245 42.27 -33.68 -2.00
C VAL A 245 43.48 -32.98 -1.40
N TRP A 246 44.63 -33.66 -1.48
CA TRP A 246 45.94 -33.13 -1.12
C TRP A 246 46.76 -32.93 -2.38
N LEU A 247 47.31 -31.73 -2.52
CA LEU A 247 48.04 -31.27 -3.68
C LEU A 247 49.51 -31.10 -3.35
N TYR A 248 50.38 -31.77 -4.11
CA TYR A 248 51.82 -31.64 -3.99
C TYR A 248 52.38 -30.70 -5.05
N PRO A 249 53.22 -29.71 -4.68
CA PRO A 249 53.75 -28.74 -5.64
C PRO A 249 54.70 -29.37 -6.67
N LEU A 250 54.45 -29.12 -7.95
CA LEU A 250 55.27 -29.66 -9.03
C LEU A 250 56.70 -29.10 -9.06
N TYR A 251 56.89 -27.86 -8.59
CA TYR A 251 58.20 -27.20 -8.59
C TYR A 251 59.22 -27.87 -7.66
N LEU A 252 58.74 -28.64 -6.68
CA LEU A 252 59.58 -29.47 -5.80
C LEU A 252 60.11 -30.72 -6.53
N LEU A 253 59.42 -31.16 -7.59
CA LEU A 253 59.85 -32.26 -8.46
C LEU A 253 60.77 -31.76 -9.58
N ASP A 254 60.41 -30.66 -10.23
CA ASP A 254 61.23 -30.00 -11.25
C ASP A 254 61.04 -28.47 -11.19
N LYS A 255 62.14 -27.72 -11.01
CA LYS A 255 62.14 -26.25 -10.88
C LYS A 255 61.57 -25.52 -12.10
N LYS A 256 61.46 -26.18 -13.26
CA LYS A 256 60.84 -25.60 -14.47
C LYS A 256 59.32 -25.50 -14.38
N ALA A 257 58.68 -26.28 -13.50
CA ALA A 257 57.23 -26.32 -13.35
C ALA A 257 56.66 -24.94 -13.02
N ALA A 258 55.38 -24.73 -13.38
CA ALA A 258 54.68 -23.52 -12.96
C ALA A 258 54.48 -23.50 -11.43
N GLN A 259 54.45 -22.31 -10.85
CA GLN A 259 54.30 -22.11 -9.41
C GLN A 259 53.07 -21.26 -9.11
N LEU A 260 52.54 -21.44 -7.89
CA LEU A 260 51.67 -20.46 -7.26
C LEU A 260 52.58 -19.38 -6.67
N GLU A 261 52.72 -18.26 -7.35
CA GLU A 261 53.69 -17.21 -7.01
C GLU A 261 53.16 -16.20 -6.00
N ARG A 262 51.82 -16.08 -5.86
CA ARG A 262 51.16 -15.18 -4.90
C ARG A 262 49.87 -15.79 -4.37
N GLU A 263 49.59 -15.48 -3.11
CA GLU A 263 48.28 -15.72 -2.50
C GLU A 263 47.46 -14.43 -2.49
N ILE A 264 46.14 -14.59 -2.44
CA ILE A 264 45.22 -13.46 -2.24
C ILE A 264 44.98 -13.32 -0.74
N SER A 265 45.16 -12.11 -0.21
CA SER A 265 44.94 -11.84 1.20
C SER A 265 43.52 -12.17 1.62
N THR A 266 43.38 -12.76 2.80
CA THR A 266 42.08 -13.10 3.40
C THR A 266 41.17 -11.89 3.52
N ARG A 267 41.74 -10.69 3.70
CA ARG A 267 41.02 -9.42 3.69
C ARG A 267 40.33 -9.15 2.36
N LEU A 268 41.04 -9.22 1.23
CA LEU A 268 40.42 -8.98 -0.09
C LEU A 268 39.40 -10.06 -0.45
N VAL A 269 39.67 -11.32 -0.07
CA VAL A 269 38.69 -12.40 -0.22
C VAL A 269 37.41 -12.10 0.56
N SER A 270 37.51 -11.66 1.81
CA SER A 270 36.35 -11.30 2.63
C SER A 270 35.60 -10.10 2.05
N ASN A 271 36.30 -9.02 1.67
CA ASN A 271 35.66 -7.86 1.04
C ASN A 271 34.92 -8.23 -0.27
N THR A 272 35.48 -9.13 -1.07
CA THR A 272 34.83 -9.63 -2.28
C THR A 272 33.55 -10.41 -1.95
N ALA A 273 33.60 -11.23 -0.90
CA ALA A 273 32.44 -11.98 -0.42
C ALA A 273 31.34 -11.05 0.11
N ASP A 274 31.71 -9.99 0.83
CA ASP A 274 30.77 -9.00 1.33
C ASP A 274 30.02 -8.31 0.20
N ILE A 275 30.72 -7.90 -0.88
CA ILE A 275 30.07 -7.34 -2.08
C ILE A 275 29.09 -8.33 -2.71
N VAL A 276 29.49 -9.61 -2.86
CA VAL A 276 28.60 -10.65 -3.42
C VAL A 276 27.34 -10.82 -2.57
N GLU A 277 27.48 -10.79 -1.24
CA GLU A 277 26.37 -10.86 -0.29
C GLU A 277 25.45 -9.63 -0.34
N GLU A 278 26.03 -8.42 -0.42
CA GLU A 278 25.29 -7.17 -0.55
C GLU A 278 24.47 -7.15 -1.85
N LEU A 279 25.08 -7.53 -2.98
CA LEU A 279 24.38 -7.68 -4.25
C LEU A 279 23.26 -8.73 -4.15
N GLY A 280 23.49 -9.85 -3.46
CA GLY A 280 22.45 -10.85 -3.20
C GLY A 280 21.27 -10.33 -2.36
N LYS A 281 21.49 -9.37 -1.44
CA LYS A 281 20.39 -8.71 -0.70
C LYS A 281 19.58 -7.77 -1.60
N VAL A 282 20.25 -7.02 -2.48
CA VAL A 282 19.59 -6.14 -3.47
C VAL A 282 18.70 -6.97 -4.40
N GLU A 283 19.21 -8.08 -4.91
CA GLU A 283 18.47 -9.00 -5.79
C GLU A 283 17.20 -9.54 -5.12
N ARG A 284 17.32 -10.04 -3.89
CA ARG A 284 16.17 -10.54 -3.11
C ARG A 284 15.12 -9.46 -2.89
N THR A 285 15.54 -8.25 -2.58
CA THR A 285 14.64 -7.11 -2.36
C THR A 285 13.90 -6.75 -3.65
N CYS A 286 14.61 -6.73 -4.78
CA CYS A 286 14.00 -6.49 -6.09
C CYS A 286 13.01 -7.61 -6.47
N ASN A 287 13.34 -8.87 -6.21
CA ASN A 287 12.45 -10.01 -6.42
C ASN A 287 11.19 -9.92 -5.56
N ASP A 288 11.32 -9.54 -4.29
CA ASP A 288 10.18 -9.34 -3.38
C ASP A 288 9.24 -8.24 -3.88
N LEU A 289 9.79 -7.13 -4.37
CA LEU A 289 9.01 -6.04 -4.96
C LEU A 289 8.31 -6.50 -6.24
N SER A 290 9.00 -7.24 -7.10
CA SER A 290 8.45 -7.72 -8.38
C SER A 290 7.32 -8.74 -8.22
N ARG A 291 7.25 -9.44 -7.08
CA ARG A 291 6.18 -10.39 -6.75
C ARG A 291 4.93 -9.74 -6.16
N ARG A 292 4.96 -8.43 -5.89
CA ARG A 292 3.80 -7.70 -5.36
C ARG A 292 2.67 -7.65 -6.38
N THR A 293 1.43 -7.77 -5.89
CA THR A 293 0.23 -7.76 -6.73
C THR A 293 0.07 -6.44 -7.48
N GLU A 294 0.47 -5.31 -6.88
CA GLU A 294 0.37 -3.98 -7.49
C GLU A 294 1.29 -3.82 -8.71
N VAL A 295 2.39 -4.57 -8.77
CA VAL A 295 3.30 -4.55 -9.93
C VAL A 295 2.62 -5.17 -11.16
N ASN A 296 1.81 -6.21 -10.97
CA ASN A 296 1.04 -6.81 -12.08
C ASN A 296 -0.04 -5.88 -12.62
N VAL A 297 -0.48 -4.92 -11.82
CA VAL A 297 -1.52 -3.95 -12.18
C VAL A 297 -0.92 -2.76 -12.94
N PHE A 298 0.22 -2.25 -12.49
CA PHE A 298 0.87 -1.07 -13.07
C PHE A 298 2.07 -1.47 -13.94
N ARG A 299 1.81 -1.67 -15.24
CA ARG A 299 2.81 -2.09 -16.24
C ARG A 299 4.09 -1.25 -16.24
N ASP A 300 3.99 0.06 -16.08
CA ASP A 300 5.16 0.95 -16.08
C ASP A 300 6.11 0.64 -14.91
N ILE A 301 5.58 0.26 -13.75
CA ILE A 301 6.39 -0.12 -12.59
C ILE A 301 7.06 -1.47 -12.84
N GLN A 302 6.30 -2.41 -13.42
CA GLN A 302 6.82 -3.70 -13.83
C GLN A 302 8.00 -3.54 -14.79
N GLU A 303 7.85 -2.76 -15.85
CA GLU A 303 8.90 -2.54 -16.86
C GLU A 303 10.16 -1.92 -16.25
N ARG A 304 10.04 -0.96 -15.32
CA ARG A 304 11.19 -0.38 -14.61
C ARG A 304 11.90 -1.39 -13.70
N LEU A 305 11.16 -2.20 -12.95
CA LEU A 305 11.75 -3.25 -12.10
C LEU A 305 12.49 -4.29 -12.96
N HIS A 306 11.92 -4.70 -14.10
CA HIS A 306 12.59 -5.60 -15.03
C HIS A 306 13.86 -4.97 -15.62
N SER A 307 13.80 -3.71 -16.06
CA SER A 307 14.97 -3.00 -16.58
C SER A 307 16.10 -2.89 -15.55
N PHE A 308 15.76 -2.66 -14.28
CA PHE A 308 16.72 -2.72 -13.17
C PHE A 308 17.33 -4.11 -13.02
N GLN A 309 16.49 -5.17 -12.99
CA GLN A 309 16.95 -6.55 -12.86
C GLN A 309 17.88 -6.98 -13.99
N ASP A 310 17.59 -6.58 -15.23
CA ASP A 310 18.43 -6.86 -16.40
C ASP A 310 19.80 -6.18 -16.26
N SER A 311 19.80 -4.87 -15.97
CA SER A 311 21.02 -4.08 -15.77
C SER A 311 21.86 -4.67 -14.62
N PHE A 312 21.21 -5.02 -13.52
CA PHE A 312 21.81 -5.60 -12.34
C PHE A 312 22.43 -6.99 -12.60
N SER A 313 21.74 -7.84 -13.36
CA SER A 313 22.22 -9.17 -13.73
C SER A 313 23.44 -9.12 -14.66
N ILE A 314 23.44 -8.18 -15.60
CA ILE A 314 24.59 -7.89 -16.46
C ILE A 314 25.77 -7.43 -15.60
N TYR A 315 25.54 -6.49 -14.67
CA TYR A 315 26.59 -6.00 -13.78
C TYR A 315 27.23 -7.11 -12.94
N LYS A 316 26.43 -7.98 -12.30
CA LYS A 316 26.93 -9.14 -11.55
C LYS A 316 27.85 -10.02 -12.39
N THR A 317 27.46 -10.27 -13.64
CA THR A 317 28.25 -11.05 -14.59
C THR A 317 29.57 -10.35 -14.94
N VAL A 318 29.55 -9.04 -15.17
CA VAL A 318 30.75 -8.24 -15.49
C VAL A 318 31.72 -8.23 -14.30
N LEU A 319 31.21 -7.98 -13.09
CA LEU A 319 32.01 -8.01 -11.86
C LEU A 319 32.65 -9.38 -11.64
N GLN A 320 31.86 -10.46 -11.78
CA GLN A 320 32.35 -11.82 -11.68
C GLN A 320 33.48 -12.09 -12.68
N LYS A 321 33.30 -11.72 -13.96
CA LYS A 321 34.33 -11.89 -15.00
C LYS A 321 35.59 -11.08 -14.71
N ALA A 322 35.47 -9.87 -14.15
CA ALA A 322 36.61 -9.06 -13.76
C ALA A 322 37.45 -9.76 -12.67
N VAL A 323 36.78 -10.30 -11.65
CA VAL A 323 37.43 -11.12 -10.60
C VAL A 323 38.07 -12.38 -11.20
N ALA A 324 37.35 -13.09 -12.07
CA ALA A 324 37.84 -14.28 -12.78
C ALA A 324 39.14 -14.02 -13.56
N ARG A 325 39.27 -12.83 -14.15
CA ARG A 325 40.42 -12.44 -14.96
C ARG A 325 41.66 -12.17 -14.09
N VAL A 326 41.50 -11.45 -12.99
CA VAL A 326 42.66 -11.00 -12.18
C VAL A 326 43.20 -12.09 -11.26
N LEU A 327 42.34 -12.97 -10.74
CA LEU A 327 42.77 -14.00 -9.78
C LEU A 327 43.90 -14.89 -10.32
N PRO A 328 43.82 -15.47 -11.53
CA PRO A 328 44.91 -16.29 -12.07
C PRO A 328 46.17 -15.47 -12.38
N ALA A 329 46.02 -14.22 -12.80
CA ALA A 329 47.14 -13.34 -13.13
C ALA A 329 47.95 -12.98 -11.87
N ILE A 330 47.26 -12.67 -10.77
CA ILE A 330 47.88 -12.40 -9.47
C ILE A 330 48.60 -13.65 -8.97
N ARG A 331 47.88 -14.77 -8.91
CA ARG A 331 48.43 -16.06 -8.44
C ARG A 331 49.61 -16.57 -9.26
N GLY A 332 49.65 -16.23 -10.55
CA GLY A 332 50.76 -16.55 -11.44
C GLY A 332 51.90 -15.53 -11.45
N GLY A 333 51.84 -14.49 -10.61
CA GLY A 333 52.88 -13.47 -10.48
C GLY A 333 52.91 -12.39 -11.58
N GLY A 334 51.96 -12.43 -12.52
CA GLY A 334 51.88 -11.46 -13.62
C GLY A 334 51.29 -10.11 -13.21
N GLU A 335 50.51 -10.06 -12.14
CA GLU A 335 49.81 -8.85 -11.66
C GLU A 335 49.90 -8.75 -10.13
N GLU A 336 49.90 -7.53 -9.59
CA GLU A 336 49.85 -7.28 -8.15
C GLU A 336 48.43 -7.44 -7.59
N GLU A 337 48.34 -7.74 -6.29
CA GLU A 337 47.06 -7.88 -5.57
C GLU A 337 46.19 -6.60 -5.66
N GLU A 338 46.83 -5.45 -5.87
CA GLU A 338 46.18 -4.15 -6.08
C GLU A 338 45.15 -4.17 -7.21
N LYS A 339 45.34 -4.98 -8.27
CA LYS A 339 44.37 -5.10 -9.36
C LYS A 339 43.01 -5.64 -8.88
N LEU A 340 42.98 -6.51 -7.86
CA LEU A 340 41.72 -6.93 -7.24
C LEU A 340 41.14 -5.81 -6.37
N ALA A 341 41.98 -5.09 -5.62
CA ALA A 341 41.54 -3.95 -4.82
C ALA A 341 40.91 -2.83 -5.68
N ASP A 342 41.45 -2.60 -6.88
CA ASP A 342 40.90 -1.66 -7.86
C ASP A 342 39.50 -2.05 -8.34
N ILE A 343 39.24 -3.34 -8.58
CA ILE A 343 37.90 -3.84 -8.92
C ILE A 343 36.89 -3.49 -7.82
N LEU A 344 37.26 -3.72 -6.55
CA LEU A 344 36.41 -3.38 -5.40
C LEU A 344 36.18 -1.87 -5.33
N LYS A 345 37.22 -1.06 -5.57
CA LYS A 345 37.14 0.40 -5.59
C LYS A 345 36.25 0.93 -6.72
N ILE A 346 36.28 0.30 -7.89
CA ILE A 346 35.37 0.58 -9.00
C ILE A 346 33.92 0.27 -8.59
N HIS A 347 33.67 -0.87 -7.93
CA HIS A 347 32.33 -1.20 -7.44
C HIS A 347 31.76 -0.10 -6.52
N TYR A 348 32.49 0.28 -5.47
CA TYR A 348 32.01 1.28 -4.52
C TYR A 348 31.87 2.69 -5.10
N SER A 349 32.62 3.03 -6.15
CA SER A 349 32.49 4.32 -6.86
C SER A 349 31.47 4.29 -8.02
N SER A 350 30.99 3.10 -8.40
CA SER A 350 30.02 2.92 -9.48
C SER A 350 28.60 3.31 -9.05
N PRO A 351 27.66 3.48 -9.99
CA PRO A 351 26.25 3.62 -9.64
C PRO A 351 25.64 2.34 -9.05
N PHE A 352 26.33 1.19 -9.13
CA PHE A 352 25.94 -0.09 -8.53
C PHE A 352 26.44 -0.28 -7.09
N ASN A 353 26.89 0.79 -6.41
CA ASN A 353 27.21 0.69 -5.00
C ASN A 353 25.95 0.38 -4.15
N PRO A 354 26.11 -0.26 -2.98
CA PRO A 354 24.98 -0.71 -2.17
C PRO A 354 24.03 0.42 -1.76
N ASP A 355 24.54 1.60 -1.42
CA ASP A 355 23.72 2.72 -0.93
C ASP A 355 22.76 3.21 -2.02
N LYS A 356 23.25 3.41 -3.25
CA LYS A 356 22.41 3.85 -4.37
C LYS A 356 21.39 2.79 -4.79
N LEU A 357 21.80 1.53 -4.84
CA LEU A 357 20.90 0.42 -5.18
C LEU A 357 19.76 0.28 -4.15
N ASN A 358 20.11 0.30 -2.86
CA ASN A 358 19.12 0.20 -1.78
C ASN A 358 18.22 1.43 -1.72
N GLN A 359 18.74 2.63 -1.98
CA GLN A 359 17.94 3.85 -2.04
C GLN A 359 16.89 3.78 -3.17
N TRP A 360 17.29 3.37 -4.37
CA TRP A 360 16.34 3.21 -5.48
C TRP A 360 15.26 2.16 -5.19
N LEU A 361 15.64 1.01 -4.63
CA LEU A 361 14.68 -0.03 -4.23
C LEU A 361 13.76 0.44 -3.10
N HIS A 362 14.27 1.23 -2.16
CA HIS A 362 13.46 1.85 -1.10
C HIS A 362 12.42 2.80 -1.71
N ASP A 363 12.82 3.67 -2.63
CA ASP A 363 11.91 4.61 -3.28
C ASP A 363 10.85 3.89 -4.13
N ALA A 364 11.23 2.84 -4.85
CA ALA A 364 10.29 1.97 -5.56
C ALA A 364 9.29 1.28 -4.60
N LYS A 365 9.77 0.83 -3.43
CA LYS A 365 8.90 0.25 -2.38
C LYS A 365 7.92 1.28 -1.83
N SER A 366 8.39 2.50 -1.55
CA SER A 366 7.56 3.61 -1.07
C SER A 366 6.49 4.00 -2.09
N GLU A 367 6.85 4.09 -3.37
CA GLU A 367 5.92 4.32 -4.48
C GLU A 367 4.83 3.24 -4.54
N LEU A 368 5.21 1.96 -4.48
CA LEU A 368 4.26 0.85 -4.46
C LEU A 368 3.34 0.88 -3.23
N ASN A 369 3.85 1.24 -2.06
CA ASN A 369 3.03 1.40 -0.85
C ASN A 369 2.02 2.55 -0.99
N LEU A 370 2.42 3.66 -1.61
CA LEU A 370 1.53 4.78 -1.88
C LEU A 370 0.38 4.33 -2.79
N LEU A 371 0.70 3.69 -3.92
CA LEU A 371 -0.31 3.21 -4.87
C LEU A 371 -1.24 2.18 -4.23
N ALA A 372 -0.69 1.20 -3.52
CA ALA A 372 -1.47 0.19 -2.78
C ALA A 372 -2.46 0.82 -1.79
N SER A 373 -2.04 1.87 -1.07
CA SER A 373 -2.92 2.56 -0.12
C SER A 373 -4.06 3.34 -0.80
N HIS A 374 -3.84 3.80 -2.04
CA HIS A 374 -4.85 4.51 -2.82
C HIS A 374 -5.85 3.54 -3.48
N THR A 375 -5.35 2.43 -4.03
CA THR A 375 -6.19 1.45 -4.73
C THR A 375 -6.98 0.54 -3.79
N ARG A 376 -6.45 0.19 -2.60
CA ARG A 376 -7.17 -0.65 -1.60
C ARG A 376 -8.53 -0.05 -1.18
N LYS A 377 -8.69 1.27 -1.27
CA LYS A 377 -9.96 1.95 -0.93
C LYS A 377 -11.00 1.88 -2.04
N LEU A 378 -10.65 1.34 -3.21
CA LEU A 378 -11.42 1.33 -4.44
C LEU A 378 -11.56 -0.09 -5.03
N GLU A 379 -11.59 -1.15 -4.20
CA GLU A 379 -11.58 -2.56 -4.64
C GLU A 379 -12.67 -2.94 -5.66
N GLN A 380 -13.78 -2.19 -5.72
CA GLN A 380 -14.86 -2.42 -6.69
C GLN A 380 -14.61 -1.78 -8.07
N ILE A 381 -13.62 -0.88 -8.16
CA ILE A 381 -13.30 -0.13 -9.38
C ILE A 381 -12.18 -0.85 -10.11
N LYS A 382 -12.40 -1.09 -11.41
CA LYS A 382 -11.43 -1.77 -12.25
C LYS A 382 -10.22 -0.87 -12.52
N ILE A 383 -9.04 -1.47 -12.45
CA ILE A 383 -7.78 -0.84 -12.87
C ILE A 383 -7.48 -1.35 -14.28
N GLU A 384 -7.39 -0.42 -15.23
CA GLU A 384 -7.25 -0.72 -16.65
C GLU A 384 -5.94 -0.14 -17.18
N ASN A 385 -5.27 -0.93 -18.03
CA ASN A 385 -4.13 -0.44 -18.80
C ASN A 385 -4.62 0.39 -20.02
N SER A 386 -3.69 0.85 -20.87
CA SER A 386 -4.05 1.64 -22.06
C SER A 386 -5.03 0.92 -23.00
N ASP A 387 -4.89 -0.39 -23.17
CA ASP A 387 -5.70 -1.18 -24.10
C ASP A 387 -7.11 -1.44 -23.53
N GLY A 388 -7.18 -1.71 -22.23
CA GLY A 388 -8.44 -1.84 -21.49
C GLY A 388 -9.21 -0.53 -21.47
N LEU A 389 -8.53 0.60 -21.23
CA LEU A 389 -9.11 1.94 -21.34
C LEU A 389 -9.71 2.17 -22.73
N ASN A 390 -8.95 1.93 -23.80
CA ASN A 390 -9.44 2.08 -25.18
C ASN A 390 -10.66 1.20 -25.47
N THR A 391 -10.69 -0.02 -24.95
CA THR A 391 -11.83 -0.93 -25.12
C THR A 391 -13.10 -0.37 -24.46
N ILE A 392 -12.99 0.20 -23.26
CA ILE A 392 -14.11 0.83 -22.55
C ILE A 392 -14.59 2.08 -23.27
N LEU A 393 -13.66 2.88 -23.82
CA LEU A 393 -14.00 4.10 -24.56
C LEU A 393 -14.77 3.85 -25.87
N LEU A 394 -14.71 2.63 -26.40
CA LEU A 394 -15.40 2.21 -27.62
C LEU A 394 -16.75 1.52 -27.35
N ASP A 395 -17.10 1.27 -26.08
CA ASP A 395 -18.35 0.62 -25.70
C ASP A 395 -19.54 1.57 -25.93
N PRO A 396 -20.50 1.23 -26.83
CA PRO A 396 -21.63 2.11 -27.14
C PRO A 396 -22.63 2.26 -25.99
N ASP A 397 -22.60 1.37 -24.98
CA ASP A 397 -23.48 1.46 -23.80
C ASP A 397 -22.93 2.42 -22.73
N ILE A 398 -21.73 2.97 -22.93
CA ILE A 398 -21.03 3.87 -22.00
C ILE A 398 -20.93 5.28 -22.60
N ASP A 399 -21.68 6.22 -22.05
CA ASP A 399 -21.66 7.62 -22.48
C ASP A 399 -20.47 8.39 -21.87
N VAL A 400 -20.12 8.08 -20.62
CA VAL A 400 -19.13 8.83 -19.84
C VAL A 400 -18.19 7.90 -19.09
N VAL A 401 -16.89 8.18 -19.15
CA VAL A 401 -15.88 7.52 -18.33
C VAL A 401 -15.20 8.56 -17.44
N VAL A 402 -15.25 8.33 -16.13
CA VAL A 402 -14.50 9.10 -15.14
C VAL A 402 -13.33 8.25 -14.70
N CYS A 403 -12.11 8.71 -14.98
CA CYS A 403 -10.89 7.92 -14.80
C CYS A 403 -9.94 8.59 -13.80
N LEU A 404 -9.70 7.96 -12.65
CA LEU A 404 -8.61 8.34 -11.77
C LEU A 404 -7.29 7.87 -12.39
N THR A 405 -6.55 8.81 -12.96
CA THR A 405 -5.33 8.54 -13.74
C THR A 405 -4.10 8.86 -12.92
N PHE A 406 -3.22 7.88 -12.70
CA PHE A 406 -1.87 8.12 -12.19
C PHE A 406 -0.96 8.60 -13.32
N THR A 407 -0.50 9.83 -13.21
CA THR A 407 0.14 10.57 -14.31
C THR A 407 1.66 10.56 -14.26
N SER A 408 2.22 10.15 -13.12
CA SER A 408 3.66 10.21 -12.87
C SER A 408 4.39 8.86 -12.87
N LEU A 409 3.76 7.79 -13.35
CA LEU A 409 4.36 6.44 -13.34
C LEU A 409 5.28 6.16 -14.53
N LYS A 410 4.97 6.71 -15.70
CA LYS A 410 5.69 6.48 -16.95
C LYS A 410 6.59 7.67 -17.31
N TYR A 411 7.68 7.80 -16.55
CA TYR A 411 8.80 8.69 -16.87
C TYR A 411 10.09 7.88 -16.97
N GLU A 412 10.99 8.32 -17.85
CA GLU A 412 12.36 7.80 -17.88
C GLU A 412 12.95 7.89 -16.48
N ASP A 413 13.54 6.78 -16.04
CA ASP A 413 14.21 6.73 -14.75
C ASP A 413 15.68 7.16 -14.94
N PRO A 414 16.08 8.34 -14.42
CA PRO A 414 17.44 8.85 -14.65
C PRO A 414 18.49 7.90 -14.08
N TYR A 415 18.18 7.22 -12.96
CA TYR A 415 19.11 6.28 -12.35
C TYR A 415 19.30 5.03 -13.23
N LEU A 416 18.23 4.45 -13.78
CA LEU A 416 18.36 3.33 -14.72
C LEU A 416 19.16 3.70 -15.98
N SER A 417 19.01 4.94 -16.46
CA SER A 417 19.81 5.44 -17.59
C SER A 417 21.30 5.47 -17.26
N ILE A 418 21.66 5.91 -16.05
CA ILE A 418 23.05 5.94 -15.55
C ILE A 418 23.60 4.52 -15.36
N LEU A 419 22.80 3.56 -14.89
CA LEU A 419 23.19 2.15 -14.80
C LEU A 419 23.57 1.62 -16.19
N ASN A 420 22.70 1.84 -17.18
CA ASN A 420 22.93 1.40 -18.56
C ASN A 420 24.13 2.09 -19.21
N GLU A 421 24.36 3.38 -18.95
CA GLU A 421 25.54 4.09 -19.44
C GLU A 421 26.83 3.52 -18.84
N PHE A 422 26.84 3.26 -17.53
CA PHE A 422 27.98 2.62 -16.86
C PHE A 422 28.29 1.25 -17.48
N LEU A 423 27.29 0.44 -17.78
CA LEU A 423 27.47 -0.88 -18.41
C LEU A 423 28.03 -0.81 -19.83
N LYS A 424 27.81 0.28 -20.57
CA LYS A 424 28.42 0.52 -21.90
C LYS A 424 29.90 0.88 -21.79
N SER A 425 30.29 1.61 -20.74
CA SER A 425 31.69 1.88 -20.45
C SER A 425 32.29 0.67 -19.75
N ASP A 426 33.02 -0.20 -20.47
CA ASP A 426 33.61 -1.41 -19.89
C ASP A 426 34.80 -1.07 -18.96
N LYS A 427 34.52 -0.40 -17.83
CA LYS A 427 35.49 0.19 -16.89
C LYS A 427 36.39 -0.85 -16.24
N PHE A 428 35.99 -2.12 -16.25
CA PHE A 428 36.81 -3.22 -15.76
C PHE A 428 37.86 -3.67 -16.79
N LYS A 429 37.75 -3.31 -18.08
CA LYS A 429 38.78 -3.58 -19.09
C LYS A 429 39.93 -2.57 -19.06
N GLU A 430 39.65 -1.30 -18.82
CA GLU A 430 40.63 -0.22 -18.78
C GLU A 430 41.03 0.12 -17.32
N LEU A 431 41.64 -0.84 -16.62
CA LEU A 431 42.12 -0.61 -15.25
C LEU A 431 43.21 0.48 -15.15
N ASP A 432 43.83 0.84 -16.28
CA ASP A 432 44.91 1.84 -16.38
C ASP A 432 44.46 3.20 -16.98
N GLY A 433 43.15 3.38 -17.25
CA GLY A 433 42.59 4.57 -17.90
C GLY A 433 42.08 5.66 -16.94
N ASN A 434 42.20 6.93 -17.35
CA ASN A 434 41.85 8.10 -16.55
C ASN A 434 40.39 8.05 -16.04
N LYS A 435 40.22 8.19 -14.73
CA LYS A 435 38.94 8.03 -14.01
C LYS A 435 38.02 9.22 -14.26
N ASN A 436 37.34 9.25 -15.41
CA ASN A 436 36.19 10.15 -15.59
C ASN A 436 35.08 9.69 -14.64
N MET A 437 34.93 10.41 -13.52
CA MET A 437 33.79 10.26 -12.61
C MET A 437 32.52 10.58 -13.39
N LEU A 438 31.58 9.64 -13.42
CA LEU A 438 30.21 9.94 -13.82
C LEU A 438 29.64 10.89 -12.75
N SER A 439 28.88 11.90 -13.19
CA SER A 439 28.33 12.94 -12.30
C SER A 439 27.56 12.34 -11.12
N GLU A 440 27.52 13.05 -9.99
CA GLU A 440 26.72 12.67 -8.83
C GLU A 440 25.25 12.47 -9.22
N ALA A 441 24.88 11.21 -9.39
CA ALA A 441 23.51 10.79 -9.63
C ALA A 441 22.69 10.99 -8.36
N SER A 442 21.73 11.91 -8.39
CA SER A 442 20.67 11.96 -7.38
C SER A 442 19.62 10.91 -7.70
N VAL A 443 19.40 9.95 -6.79
CA VAL A 443 18.19 9.13 -6.79
C VAL A 443 17.05 10.07 -6.36
N GLY A 444 16.27 10.56 -7.33
CA GLY A 444 15.18 11.50 -7.07
C GLY A 444 13.91 10.77 -6.65
N LYS A 445 13.28 11.20 -5.56
CA LYS A 445 11.93 10.73 -5.20
C LYS A 445 10.92 11.22 -6.24
N ARG A 446 10.13 10.30 -6.81
CA ARG A 446 9.08 10.65 -7.79
C ARG A 446 7.90 11.42 -7.19
N PHE A 447 7.55 11.11 -5.95
CA PHE A 447 6.42 11.72 -5.25
C PHE A 447 6.94 12.58 -4.11
N ASN A 448 6.76 13.89 -4.23
CA ASN A 448 7.00 14.86 -3.16
C ASN A 448 5.71 15.12 -2.38
N ASP A 449 5.81 15.64 -1.15
CA ASP A 449 4.66 15.84 -0.26
C ASP A 449 3.48 16.65 -0.86
N PRO A 450 3.71 17.71 -1.67
CA PRO A 450 2.60 18.42 -2.33
C PRO A 450 1.82 17.52 -3.30
N VAL A 451 2.56 16.71 -4.08
CA VAL A 451 1.97 15.78 -5.05
C VAL A 451 1.15 14.71 -4.34
N VAL A 452 1.65 14.18 -3.22
CA VAL A 452 0.93 13.18 -2.41
C VAL A 452 -0.36 13.75 -1.81
N THR A 453 -0.39 15.05 -1.48
CA THR A 453 -1.59 15.72 -0.96
C THR A 453 -2.65 15.85 -2.04
N GLU A 454 -2.27 16.31 -3.24
CA GLU A 454 -3.16 16.41 -4.39
C GLU A 454 -3.71 15.03 -4.80
N MET A 455 -2.88 14.00 -4.80
CA MET A 455 -3.33 12.62 -5.08
C MET A 455 -4.41 12.14 -4.11
N ARG A 456 -4.29 12.51 -2.83
CA ARG A 456 -5.26 12.17 -1.78
C ARG A 456 -6.58 12.92 -1.99
N GLU A 457 -6.52 14.19 -2.38
CA GLU A 457 -7.71 15.00 -2.68
C GLU A 457 -8.46 14.42 -3.88
N ASN A 458 -7.75 14.16 -4.99
CA ASN A 458 -8.32 13.52 -6.17
C ASN A 458 -8.90 12.14 -5.87
N LEU A 459 -8.23 11.33 -5.06
CA LEU A 459 -8.78 10.04 -4.61
C LEU A 459 -10.08 10.21 -3.81
N SER A 460 -10.13 11.20 -2.91
CA SER A 460 -11.30 11.43 -2.06
C SER A 460 -12.50 11.91 -2.87
N LEU A 461 -12.28 12.85 -3.80
CA LEU A 461 -13.28 13.33 -4.73
C LEU A 461 -13.80 12.21 -5.63
N PHE A 462 -12.89 11.45 -6.25
CA PHE A 462 -13.23 10.34 -7.12
C PHE A 462 -14.06 9.28 -6.39
N ARG A 463 -13.64 8.88 -5.17
CA ARG A 463 -14.34 7.86 -4.38
C ARG A 463 -15.76 8.27 -4.00
N GLY A 464 -15.93 9.50 -3.48
CA GLY A 464 -17.24 10.01 -3.08
C GLY A 464 -18.19 10.08 -4.28
N PHE A 465 -17.68 10.57 -5.41
CA PHE A 465 -18.45 10.68 -6.64
C PHE A 465 -18.77 9.32 -7.27
N SER A 466 -17.83 8.37 -7.28
CA SER A 466 -18.07 7.02 -7.81
C SER A 466 -19.13 6.27 -7.03
N GLU A 467 -19.10 6.36 -5.68
CA GLU A 467 -20.09 5.70 -4.83
C GLU A 467 -21.50 6.31 -5.01
N ALA A 468 -21.56 7.64 -5.17
CA ALA A 468 -22.83 8.34 -5.37
C ALA A 468 -23.51 8.02 -6.72
N ASN A 469 -22.76 7.55 -7.72
CA ASN A 469 -23.24 7.27 -9.07
C ASN A 469 -23.14 5.78 -9.47
N LYS A 470 -22.94 4.87 -8.51
CA LYS A 470 -22.73 3.43 -8.77
C LYS A 470 -23.86 2.73 -9.53
N ASP A 471 -25.08 3.24 -9.42
CA ASP A 471 -26.27 2.67 -10.05
C ASP A 471 -26.51 3.21 -11.48
N GLU A 472 -25.77 4.23 -11.91
CA GLU A 472 -25.88 4.80 -13.26
C GLU A 472 -25.05 3.99 -14.26
N LYS A 473 -25.73 3.21 -15.10
CA LYS A 473 -25.08 2.26 -16.00
C LYS A 473 -24.28 2.91 -17.13
N ARG A 474 -24.63 4.14 -17.52
CA ARG A 474 -23.98 4.87 -18.61
C ARG A 474 -22.70 5.59 -18.19
N ILE A 475 -22.43 5.67 -16.88
CA ILE A 475 -21.20 6.22 -16.33
C ILE A 475 -20.31 5.06 -15.88
N ARG A 476 -19.05 5.06 -16.31
CA ARG A 476 -18.06 4.09 -15.88
C ARG A 476 -16.94 4.76 -15.09
N PHE A 477 -16.64 4.19 -13.93
CA PHE A 477 -15.51 4.57 -13.10
C PHE A 477 -14.37 3.57 -13.28
N ILE A 478 -13.17 4.07 -13.53
CA ILE A 478 -11.95 3.25 -13.67
C ILE A 478 -10.73 3.95 -13.08
N ILE A 479 -9.68 3.18 -12.86
CA ILE A 479 -8.35 3.67 -12.51
C ILE A 479 -7.41 3.32 -13.65
N SER A 480 -6.52 4.22 -14.04
CA SER A 480 -5.51 3.93 -15.07
C SER A 480 -4.19 4.64 -14.77
N ALA A 481 -3.18 4.38 -15.60
CA ALA A 481 -1.88 5.03 -15.55
C ALA A 481 -1.51 5.54 -16.95
N VAL A 482 -1.37 6.86 -17.09
CA VAL A 482 -1.05 7.53 -18.36
C VAL A 482 -0.15 8.71 -18.07
N SER A 483 1.05 8.78 -18.66
CA SER A 483 1.96 9.91 -18.45
C SER A 483 1.32 11.25 -18.77
N ASP A 484 1.39 12.19 -17.84
CA ASP A 484 1.07 13.60 -18.09
C ASP A 484 1.89 14.53 -17.19
N PRO A 485 3.01 15.08 -17.70
CA PRO A 485 3.83 16.05 -16.97
C PRO A 485 3.07 17.30 -16.51
N SER A 486 1.98 17.64 -17.19
CA SER A 486 1.19 18.84 -16.90
C SER A 486 0.34 18.70 -15.64
N ASN A 487 0.15 17.46 -15.17
CA ASN A 487 -0.71 17.11 -14.04
C ASN A 487 0.03 16.13 -13.13
N PRO A 488 1.03 16.55 -12.34
CA PRO A 488 1.89 15.61 -11.60
C PRO A 488 1.14 14.83 -10.52
N GLY A 489 1.40 13.53 -10.42
CA GLY A 489 0.88 12.64 -9.37
C GLY A 489 -0.31 11.82 -9.84
N SER A 490 -1.51 12.38 -9.67
CA SER A 490 -2.73 11.85 -10.23
C SER A 490 -3.70 12.97 -10.61
N SER A 491 -4.59 12.70 -11.54
CA SER A 491 -5.69 13.58 -11.91
C SER A 491 -6.93 12.77 -12.27
N ILE A 492 -8.10 13.41 -12.25
CA ILE A 492 -9.34 12.81 -12.71
C ILE A 492 -9.58 13.26 -14.15
N TYR A 493 -9.54 12.30 -15.07
CA TYR A 493 -9.83 12.53 -16.48
C TYR A 493 -11.30 12.23 -16.77
N LEU A 494 -11.90 13.03 -17.64
CA LEU A 494 -13.25 12.86 -18.11
C LEU A 494 -13.23 12.56 -19.61
N TYR A 495 -13.84 11.44 -19.97
CA TYR A 495 -14.11 11.07 -21.35
C TYR A 495 -15.61 11.07 -21.61
N GLU A 496 -16.03 11.74 -22.67
CA GLU A 496 -17.43 11.81 -23.10
C GLU A 496 -17.53 11.25 -24.52
N LYS A 497 -18.37 10.22 -24.70
CA LYS A 497 -18.56 9.51 -25.98
C LYS A 497 -17.23 9.06 -26.61
N GLY A 498 -16.37 8.46 -25.78
CA GLY A 498 -15.05 7.97 -26.17
C GLY A 498 -13.95 9.02 -26.34
N ASN A 499 -14.24 10.32 -26.20
CA ASN A 499 -13.24 11.39 -26.37
C ASN A 499 -12.84 12.01 -25.04
N LEU A 500 -11.54 12.24 -24.83
CA LEU A 500 -11.04 12.97 -23.66
C LEU A 500 -11.46 14.44 -23.74
N THR A 501 -12.33 14.87 -22.83
CA THR A 501 -12.86 16.25 -22.81
C THR A 501 -12.23 17.11 -21.72
N ASP A 502 -11.78 16.52 -20.62
CA ASP A 502 -11.16 17.23 -19.51
C ASP A 502 -10.08 16.36 -18.83
N LYS A 503 -8.92 16.95 -18.55
CA LYS A 503 -7.79 16.31 -17.85
C LYS A 503 -7.69 16.67 -16.37
N GLN A 504 -8.47 17.65 -15.92
CA GLN A 504 -8.49 18.16 -14.54
C GLN A 504 -9.94 18.23 -14.06
N PHE A 505 -10.73 17.22 -14.41
CA PHE A 505 -12.14 17.21 -14.08
C PHE A 505 -12.31 17.18 -12.55
N GLN A 506 -12.97 18.20 -12.01
CA GLN A 506 -13.33 18.25 -10.60
C GLN A 506 -14.80 17.88 -10.43
N PRO A 507 -15.13 16.64 -10.01
CA PRO A 507 -16.51 16.26 -9.75
C PRO A 507 -17.07 17.00 -8.54
N VAL A 508 -18.38 17.15 -8.48
CA VAL A 508 -19.03 17.73 -7.29
C VAL A 508 -18.87 16.86 -6.04
N SER A 509 -18.31 17.45 -4.98
CA SER A 509 -18.18 16.83 -3.64
C SER A 509 -19.44 16.97 -2.78
N LYS A 510 -19.46 16.27 -1.64
CA LYS A 510 -20.52 16.40 -0.61
C LYS A 510 -20.78 17.87 -0.25
N PRO A 511 -22.01 18.38 -0.46
CA PRO A 511 -22.34 19.76 -0.12
C PRO A 511 -22.64 19.92 1.39
N PRO A 512 -22.56 21.14 1.94
CA PRO A 512 -22.96 21.42 3.32
C PRO A 512 -24.44 21.09 3.57
N PRO A 513 -24.87 20.88 4.82
CA PRO A 513 -26.28 20.62 5.14
C PRO A 513 -27.21 21.76 4.67
N PRO A 514 -28.46 21.46 4.28
CA PRO A 514 -29.41 22.49 3.88
C PRO A 514 -29.82 23.33 5.10
N ILE A 515 -29.98 24.64 4.91
CA ILE A 515 -30.39 25.55 5.99
C ILE A 515 -31.92 25.67 5.97
N VAL A 516 -32.59 25.25 7.04
CA VAL A 516 -34.04 25.39 7.19
C VAL A 516 -34.37 26.86 7.50
N LYS A 517 -35.14 27.50 6.61
CA LYS A 517 -35.54 28.91 6.74
C LYS A 517 -36.90 29.09 7.40
N ASP A 518 -37.89 28.31 6.95
CA ASP A 518 -39.28 28.42 7.39
C ASP A 518 -39.96 27.06 7.33
N VAL A 519 -40.85 26.77 8.28
CA VAL A 519 -41.59 25.51 8.39
C VAL A 519 -43.06 25.86 8.55
N ARG A 520 -43.87 25.45 7.58
CA ARG A 520 -45.31 25.68 7.54
C ARG A 520 -46.08 24.37 7.68
N ASP A 521 -47.41 24.47 7.64
CA ASP A 521 -48.34 23.35 7.78
C ASP A 521 -48.08 22.17 6.82
N GLN A 522 -47.69 22.44 5.57
CA GLN A 522 -47.42 21.40 4.56
C GLN A 522 -46.15 21.65 3.73
N SER A 523 -45.28 22.55 4.17
CA SER A 523 -44.08 22.89 3.42
C SER A 523 -42.89 23.29 4.28
N VAL A 524 -41.68 23.00 3.81
CA VAL A 524 -40.42 23.41 4.44
C VAL A 524 -39.60 24.20 3.41
N SER A 525 -39.24 25.43 3.76
CA SER A 525 -38.35 26.27 2.93
C SER A 525 -36.90 26.06 3.34
N LEU A 526 -36.05 25.78 2.36
CA LEU A 526 -34.65 25.41 2.50
C LEU A 526 -33.78 26.39 1.70
N LYS A 527 -32.59 26.67 2.23
CA LYS A 527 -31.49 27.25 1.45
C LYS A 527 -30.42 26.20 1.20
N LEU A 528 -30.26 25.85 -0.06
CA LEU A 528 -29.25 24.92 -0.57
C LEU A 528 -27.93 25.68 -0.81
N GLN A 529 -26.82 24.95 -0.75
CA GLN A 529 -25.48 25.52 -0.91
C GLN A 529 -24.74 24.77 -2.02
N LYS A 530 -23.91 25.50 -2.78
CA LYS A 530 -23.07 24.89 -3.81
C LYS A 530 -22.07 23.92 -3.19
N SER A 531 -21.60 22.98 -4.02
CA SER A 531 -20.54 22.07 -3.62
C SER A 531 -19.22 22.83 -3.40
N PRO A 532 -18.38 22.40 -2.44
CA PRO A 532 -17.01 22.92 -2.30
C PRO A 532 -16.11 22.69 -3.52
N SER A 533 -16.42 21.71 -4.37
CA SER A 533 -15.66 21.37 -5.57
C SER A 533 -16.59 21.14 -6.77
N GLY A 534 -16.03 21.27 -7.97
CA GLY A 534 -16.78 21.11 -9.21
C GLY A 534 -17.82 22.20 -9.46
N VAL A 535 -18.48 22.12 -10.63
CA VAL A 535 -19.49 23.10 -11.05
C VAL A 535 -20.88 22.51 -10.80
N THR A 536 -21.61 23.10 -9.86
CA THR A 536 -23.01 22.74 -9.60
C THR A 536 -23.92 23.30 -10.70
N VAL A 537 -24.59 22.40 -11.43
CA VAL A 537 -25.57 22.74 -12.46
C VAL A 537 -26.99 22.79 -11.88
N GLN A 538 -27.32 21.87 -10.98
CA GLN A 538 -28.61 21.80 -10.29
C GLN A 538 -28.48 21.07 -8.95
N TYR A 539 -29.56 21.05 -8.18
CA TYR A 539 -29.68 20.34 -6.91
C TYR A 539 -30.71 19.23 -6.99
N ARG A 540 -30.46 18.12 -6.30
CA ARG A 540 -31.42 17.03 -6.06
C ARG A 540 -31.75 17.00 -4.58
N VAL A 541 -32.92 17.51 -4.20
CA VAL A 541 -33.41 17.47 -2.82
C VAL A 541 -34.04 16.10 -2.58
N GLU A 542 -33.57 15.40 -1.56
CA GLU A 542 -34.02 14.07 -1.16
C GLU A 542 -34.73 14.14 0.19
N TYR A 543 -35.90 13.50 0.32
CA TYR A 543 -36.65 13.50 1.57
C TYR A 543 -37.33 12.15 1.83
N LYS A 544 -37.56 11.86 3.12
CA LYS A 544 -38.38 10.73 3.55
C LYS A 544 -39.09 11.01 4.87
N GLU A 545 -40.24 10.39 5.06
CA GLU A 545 -40.99 10.43 6.32
C GLU A 545 -40.32 9.51 7.35
N VAL A 546 -40.31 9.89 8.62
CA VAL A 546 -39.87 9.04 9.73
C VAL A 546 -41.05 8.23 10.24
N LYS A 547 -41.08 6.93 9.94
CA LYS A 547 -42.10 6.00 10.46
C LYS A 547 -41.53 5.14 11.60
N ALA A 548 -42.33 4.94 12.65
CA ALA A 548 -41.93 4.21 13.86
C ALA A 548 -41.49 2.75 13.62
N ASP A 549 -41.98 2.13 12.53
CA ASP A 549 -41.75 0.70 12.21
C ASP A 549 -40.91 0.48 10.94
N SER A 550 -40.28 1.53 10.40
CA SER A 550 -39.50 1.44 9.16
C SER A 550 -38.05 1.03 9.42
N GLY A 551 -37.62 -0.07 8.79
CA GLY A 551 -36.21 -0.45 8.71
C GLY A 551 -35.38 0.57 7.92
N ALA A 552 -34.05 0.44 7.96
CA ALA A 552 -33.10 1.40 7.38
C ALA A 552 -33.25 1.64 5.86
N ASP A 553 -34.03 0.81 5.14
CA ASP A 553 -34.07 0.71 3.67
C ASP A 553 -35.32 1.34 3.00
N GLU A 554 -35.99 2.32 3.61
CA GLU A 554 -36.98 3.10 2.84
C GLU A 554 -36.29 4.00 1.78
N GLN A 555 -36.76 3.88 0.53
CA GLN A 555 -36.26 4.63 -0.62
C GLN A 555 -36.54 6.14 -0.45
N TRP A 556 -35.51 6.96 -0.64
CA TRP A 556 -35.65 8.42 -0.59
C TRP A 556 -36.40 8.93 -1.82
N LEU A 557 -37.42 9.76 -1.59
CA LEU A 557 -38.04 10.54 -2.66
C LEU A 557 -37.12 11.69 -3.05
N PHE A 558 -37.15 12.13 -4.30
CA PHE A 558 -36.30 13.24 -4.74
C PHE A 558 -37.00 14.20 -5.71
N ILE A 559 -36.58 15.46 -5.65
CA ILE A 559 -37.01 16.55 -6.55
C ILE A 559 -35.74 17.26 -7.03
N ASN A 560 -35.64 17.50 -8.34
CA ASN A 560 -34.56 18.32 -8.89
C ASN A 560 -35.00 19.78 -8.96
N THR A 561 -34.08 20.71 -8.64
CA THR A 561 -34.30 22.15 -8.70
C THR A 561 -33.02 22.86 -9.13
N ALA A 562 -33.14 23.96 -9.85
CA ALA A 562 -32.02 24.85 -10.14
C ALA A 562 -31.85 25.95 -9.07
N ASP A 563 -32.87 26.15 -8.22
CA ASP A 563 -32.93 27.25 -7.26
C ASP A 563 -32.22 26.90 -5.94
N GLU A 564 -31.40 27.82 -5.45
CA GLU A 564 -30.78 27.73 -4.11
C GLU A 564 -31.84 27.90 -3.00
N ASP A 565 -32.85 28.72 -3.24
CA ASP A 565 -34.00 28.90 -2.36
C ASP A 565 -35.14 28.00 -2.82
N PHE A 566 -35.33 26.88 -2.11
CA PHE A 566 -36.26 25.82 -2.51
C PHE A 566 -37.29 25.57 -1.42
N THR A 567 -38.57 25.48 -1.80
CA THR A 567 -39.65 25.11 -0.88
C THR A 567 -40.12 23.70 -1.20
N LEU A 568 -39.90 22.76 -0.28
CA LEU A 568 -40.44 21.42 -0.33
C LEU A 568 -41.92 21.46 0.08
N THR A 569 -42.83 21.17 -0.83
CA THR A 569 -44.29 21.20 -0.62
C THR A 569 -44.92 19.81 -0.62
N GLY A 570 -46.14 19.68 -0.08
CA GLY A 570 -46.89 18.43 -0.09
C GLY A 570 -46.51 17.48 1.04
N LEU A 571 -45.98 18.03 2.14
CA LEU A 571 -45.66 17.28 3.35
C LEU A 571 -46.90 17.15 4.23
N GLU A 572 -47.05 16.01 4.92
CA GLU A 572 -48.15 15.81 5.85
C GLU A 572 -47.92 16.56 7.16
N TYR A 573 -48.96 17.26 7.61
CA TYR A 573 -48.94 18.01 8.86
C TYR A 573 -48.61 17.11 10.07
N GLY A 574 -47.68 17.54 10.91
CA GLY A 574 -47.32 16.85 12.16
C GLY A 574 -46.49 15.58 11.98
N LYS A 575 -46.18 15.15 10.75
CA LYS A 575 -45.23 14.05 10.49
C LYS A 575 -43.79 14.55 10.49
N GLN A 576 -42.85 13.75 10.98
CA GLN A 576 -41.43 14.10 10.94
C GLN A 576 -40.82 13.67 9.60
N TYR A 577 -40.08 14.58 8.98
CA TYR A 577 -39.36 14.33 7.73
C TYR A 577 -37.86 14.53 7.91
N LEU A 578 -37.10 13.61 7.31
CA LEU A 578 -35.67 13.74 7.10
C LEU A 578 -35.43 14.29 5.70
N ILE A 579 -34.63 15.34 5.60
CA ILE A 579 -34.34 16.03 4.34
C ILE A 579 -32.82 16.14 4.17
N ARG A 580 -32.33 15.84 2.98
CA ARG A 580 -30.95 16.05 2.55
C ARG A 580 -30.94 16.46 1.09
N TYR A 581 -29.79 16.81 0.54
CA TYR A 581 -29.70 17.07 -0.90
C TYR A 581 -28.35 16.69 -1.46
N ARG A 582 -28.29 16.58 -2.78
CA ARG A 582 -27.08 16.40 -3.57
C ARG A 582 -26.93 17.56 -4.53
N THR A 583 -25.70 17.93 -4.83
CA THR A 583 -25.38 18.78 -5.98
C THR A 583 -25.19 17.89 -7.21
N VAL A 584 -25.58 18.39 -8.37
CA VAL A 584 -25.50 17.67 -9.64
C VAL A 584 -24.65 18.49 -10.60
N ASP A 585 -23.66 17.88 -11.21
CA ASP A 585 -22.85 18.48 -12.28
C ASP A 585 -23.31 17.98 -13.66
N LYS A 586 -22.51 18.24 -14.70
CA LYS A 586 -22.81 17.80 -16.07
C LYS A 586 -22.74 16.27 -16.24
N VAL A 587 -22.11 15.55 -15.32
CA VAL A 587 -21.87 14.10 -15.38
C VAL A 587 -22.83 13.35 -14.46
N GLY A 588 -22.91 13.74 -13.18
CA GLY A 588 -23.60 12.97 -12.15
C GLY A 588 -23.86 13.75 -10.87
N VAL A 589 -24.16 13.02 -9.79
CA VAL A 589 -24.54 13.59 -8.49
C VAL A 589 -23.41 13.45 -7.46
N SER A 590 -23.32 14.39 -6.52
CA SER A 590 -22.43 14.29 -5.36
C SER A 590 -22.94 13.27 -4.34
N GLU A 591 -22.12 13.00 -3.32
CA GLU A 591 -22.62 12.46 -2.05
C GLU A 591 -23.73 13.35 -1.47
N ALA A 592 -24.65 12.73 -0.72
CA ALA A 592 -25.71 13.47 -0.04
C ALA A 592 -25.14 14.29 1.11
N SER A 593 -25.69 15.50 1.29
CA SER A 593 -25.46 16.33 2.47
C SER A 593 -25.81 15.58 3.75
N ASP A 594 -25.37 16.10 4.90
CA ASP A 594 -25.95 15.63 6.15
C ASP A 594 -27.44 15.96 6.19
N THR A 595 -28.17 15.13 6.93
CA THR A 595 -29.63 15.18 6.99
C THR A 595 -30.08 16.19 8.03
N VAL A 596 -31.10 16.97 7.69
CA VAL A 596 -31.85 17.80 8.65
C VAL A 596 -33.21 17.19 8.90
N SER A 597 -33.73 17.39 10.11
CA SER A 597 -35.08 16.94 10.50
C SER A 597 -36.01 18.14 10.58
N SER A 598 -37.23 18.00 10.06
CA SER A 598 -38.27 19.02 10.16
C SER A 598 -39.64 18.38 10.39
N ILE A 599 -40.52 19.09 11.10
CA ILE A 599 -41.91 18.69 11.35
C ILE A 599 -42.79 19.85 10.85
N PRO A 600 -43.53 19.68 9.73
CA PRO A 600 -44.51 20.67 9.27
C PRO A 600 -45.49 20.99 10.40
N SER A 601 -45.59 22.27 10.76
CA SER A 601 -46.37 22.75 11.90
C SER A 601 -46.95 24.15 11.63
N ALA A 602 -48.00 24.51 12.37
CA ALA A 602 -48.64 25.82 12.22
C ALA A 602 -47.77 26.93 12.85
N ALA A 603 -47.69 28.09 12.18
CA ALA A 603 -47.01 29.28 12.69
C ALA A 603 -47.53 29.66 14.09
N GLN A 604 -46.62 29.96 15.01
CA GLN A 604 -46.90 30.21 16.42
C GLN A 604 -47.63 31.56 16.62
N ASP A 605 -48.78 31.56 17.31
CA ASP A 605 -49.56 32.78 17.57
C ASP A 605 -48.83 33.72 18.57
N VAL A 606 -48.65 34.99 18.19
CA VAL A 606 -47.95 36.00 19.02
C VAL A 606 -48.93 36.67 19.99
N ILE A 607 -48.72 36.46 21.30
CA ILE A 607 -49.47 37.09 22.40
C ILE A 607 -48.50 37.91 23.26
N VAL A 608 -48.83 39.17 23.55
CA VAL A 608 -47.95 40.14 24.22
C VAL A 608 -48.61 40.69 25.47
N GLY A 609 -47.88 40.69 26.59
CA GLY A 609 -48.34 41.14 27.91
C GLY A 609 -47.97 40.15 29.02
N GLY A 610 -48.68 40.23 30.15
CA GLY A 610 -48.45 39.42 31.34
C GLY A 610 -49.12 38.04 31.34
N LYS A 611 -48.80 37.25 32.37
CA LYS A 611 -49.33 35.89 32.57
C LYS A 611 -50.58 35.80 33.44
N GLY A 612 -51.07 36.94 33.97
CA GLY A 612 -52.28 37.01 34.78
C GLY A 612 -53.56 36.82 33.97
N GLY A 613 -54.71 36.81 34.64
CA GLY A 613 -56.03 36.69 34.01
C GLY A 613 -56.35 35.30 33.43
N ASP A 614 -57.62 35.13 33.05
CA ASP A 614 -58.11 33.92 32.40
C ASP A 614 -57.89 34.01 30.89
N PRO A 615 -57.48 32.92 30.22
CA PRO A 615 -57.29 32.92 28.78
C PRO A 615 -58.63 33.12 28.06
N PHE A 616 -58.61 33.95 27.01
CA PHE A 616 -59.74 34.11 26.09
C PHE A 616 -59.25 33.96 24.65
N SER A 617 -60.14 33.51 23.79
CA SER A 617 -59.88 33.39 22.36
C SER A 617 -61.19 33.57 21.60
N PHE A 618 -61.24 34.58 20.75
CA PHE A 618 -62.39 34.89 19.91
C PHE A 618 -61.93 34.94 18.46
N LYS A 619 -62.34 33.93 17.70
CA LYS A 619 -62.00 33.79 16.29
C LYS A 619 -63.26 33.57 15.49
N SER A 620 -63.47 34.38 14.46
CA SER A 620 -64.50 34.17 13.45
C SER A 620 -63.91 33.46 12.25
N PHE A 621 -64.62 32.47 11.72
CA PHE A 621 -64.20 31.74 10.52
C PHE A 621 -64.75 32.38 9.23
N SER A 622 -65.72 33.29 9.34
CA SER A 622 -66.46 33.82 8.19
C SER A 622 -66.42 35.34 8.07
N SER A 623 -65.95 36.08 9.09
CA SER A 623 -66.00 37.55 9.09
C SER A 623 -64.77 38.15 9.78
N SER A 624 -64.12 39.12 9.12
CA SER A 624 -63.05 39.90 9.75
C SER A 624 -63.60 40.89 10.79
N ILE A 625 -62.70 41.43 11.61
CA ILE A 625 -63.00 42.52 12.54
C ILE A 625 -63.36 43.78 11.75
N GLN A 626 -64.47 44.41 12.11
CA GLN A 626 -64.96 45.68 11.57
C GLN A 626 -64.51 46.86 12.44
N LYS A 627 -64.57 46.69 13.76
CA LYS A 627 -64.36 47.78 14.70
C LYS A 627 -63.70 47.26 15.98
N ILE A 628 -62.74 48.03 16.47
CA ILE A 628 -62.06 47.79 17.74
C ILE A 628 -62.19 49.06 18.58
N SER A 629 -62.88 48.97 19.71
CA SER A 629 -62.98 50.03 20.71
C SER A 629 -62.21 49.61 21.96
N ILE A 630 -61.32 50.47 22.44
CA ILE A 630 -60.46 50.18 23.59
C ILE A 630 -60.55 51.29 24.62
N THR A 631 -60.51 50.91 25.88
CA THR A 631 -60.29 51.87 26.99
C THR A 631 -59.03 51.50 27.76
N TYR A 632 -58.23 52.51 28.11
CA TYR A 632 -56.94 52.31 28.75
C TYR A 632 -56.67 53.38 29.81
N SER A 633 -55.74 53.09 30.72
CA SER A 633 -55.18 54.06 31.67
C SER A 633 -53.71 54.36 31.32
N GLU A 634 -53.05 55.19 32.13
CA GLU A 634 -51.62 55.48 32.02
C GLU A 634 -50.72 54.22 32.04
N THR A 635 -51.22 53.09 32.56
CA THR A 635 -50.42 51.89 32.86
C THR A 635 -50.87 50.61 32.16
N ALA A 636 -52.12 50.51 31.67
CA ALA A 636 -52.62 49.28 31.06
C ALA A 636 -53.87 49.46 30.19
N LEU A 637 -54.07 48.52 29.26
CA LEU A 637 -55.34 48.29 28.56
C LEU A 637 -56.40 47.75 29.53
N LYS A 638 -57.50 48.48 29.70
CA LYS A 638 -58.59 48.11 30.62
C LYS A 638 -59.62 47.25 29.94
N THR A 639 -60.24 47.76 28.87
CA THR A 639 -61.24 47.03 28.09
C THR A 639 -60.91 47.03 26.61
N LEU A 640 -61.26 45.94 25.95
CA LEU A 640 -61.21 45.77 24.51
C LEU A 640 -62.55 45.23 24.06
N GLU A 641 -63.21 46.00 23.22
CA GLU A 641 -64.45 45.64 22.55
C GLU A 641 -64.19 45.50 21.05
N VAL A 642 -64.63 44.39 20.48
CA VAL A 642 -64.44 44.05 19.08
C VAL A 642 -65.79 43.73 18.46
N ILE A 643 -66.07 44.36 17.33
CA ILE A 643 -67.24 44.07 16.49
C ILE A 643 -66.73 43.48 15.18
N PHE A 644 -67.28 42.32 14.81
CA PHE A 644 -67.00 41.66 13.54
C PHE A 644 -67.95 42.16 12.45
N ASN A 645 -67.56 42.03 11.18
CA ASN A 645 -68.42 42.37 10.03
C ASN A 645 -69.75 41.57 10.00
N SER A 646 -69.84 40.46 10.74
CA SER A 646 -71.08 39.70 10.95
C SER A 646 -72.07 40.37 11.93
N GLY A 647 -71.67 41.47 12.57
CA GLY A 647 -72.42 42.13 13.65
C GLY A 647 -72.19 41.54 15.04
N GLN A 648 -71.42 40.45 15.16
CA GLN A 648 -71.07 39.88 16.47
C GLN A 648 -70.18 40.86 17.26
N LYS A 649 -70.56 41.13 18.50
CA LYS A 649 -69.83 42.00 19.43
C LYS A 649 -69.27 41.19 20.60
N THR A 650 -68.04 41.45 20.99
CA THR A 650 -67.38 40.79 22.11
C THR A 650 -66.54 41.79 22.88
N THR A 651 -66.64 41.76 24.21
CA THR A 651 -65.92 42.69 25.09
C THR A 651 -65.14 41.90 26.14
N VAL A 652 -63.88 42.26 26.34
CA VAL A 652 -63.00 41.73 27.39
C VAL A 652 -62.49 42.87 28.26
N GLY A 653 -62.20 42.58 29.54
CA GLY A 653 -61.93 43.58 30.57
C GLY A 653 -63.18 44.11 31.28
N LYS A 654 -63.03 44.58 32.53
CA LYS A 654 -64.17 44.97 33.40
C LYS A 654 -64.07 46.39 33.96
N PHE A 655 -62.88 46.97 34.07
CA PHE A 655 -62.71 48.30 34.66
C PHE A 655 -62.86 49.42 33.62
N ALA A 656 -63.44 50.54 34.02
CA ALA A 656 -63.50 51.73 33.16
C ALA A 656 -62.09 52.34 33.00
N GLY A 657 -61.67 52.58 31.76
CA GLY A 657 -60.46 53.34 31.45
C GLY A 657 -60.66 54.86 31.55
N SER A 658 -59.56 55.61 31.64
CA SER A 658 -59.57 57.07 31.64
C SER A 658 -59.52 57.65 30.23
N ASN A 659 -59.04 56.87 29.26
CA ASN A 659 -58.95 57.23 27.85
C ASN A 659 -59.68 56.18 26.99
N GLU A 660 -60.26 56.61 25.86
CA GLU A 660 -60.94 55.75 24.91
C GLU A 660 -60.41 56.00 23.49
N GLN A 661 -60.23 54.92 22.73
CA GLN A 661 -59.87 55.01 21.33
C GLN A 661 -60.62 53.96 20.52
N THR A 662 -60.95 54.30 19.29
CA THR A 662 -61.74 53.44 18.41
C THR A 662 -61.09 53.37 17.03
N PHE A 663 -60.96 52.16 16.50
CA PHE A 663 -60.41 51.83 15.20
C PHE A 663 -61.50 51.20 14.33
N GLU A 664 -61.73 51.74 13.14
CA GLU A 664 -62.67 51.20 12.18
C GLU A 664 -61.90 50.67 10.95
N LEU A 665 -62.13 49.40 10.65
CA LEU A 665 -61.58 48.64 9.54
C LEU A 665 -62.72 48.37 8.55
N TYR A 666 -62.71 49.06 7.41
CA TYR A 666 -63.69 48.82 6.35
C TYR A 666 -63.38 47.53 5.60
N GLU A 667 -64.36 46.99 4.88
CA GLU A 667 -64.32 45.65 4.25
C GLU A 667 -63.06 45.36 3.40
N TYR A 668 -62.46 46.40 2.83
CA TYR A 668 -61.29 46.28 1.96
C TYR A 668 -59.99 46.83 2.56
N ASP A 669 -60.02 47.31 3.81
CA ASP A 669 -58.83 47.77 4.49
C ASP A 669 -57.90 46.59 4.82
N LYS A 670 -56.59 46.79 4.70
CA LYS A 670 -55.58 45.79 5.05
C LYS A 670 -54.63 46.31 6.11
N VAL A 671 -54.46 45.58 7.20
CA VAL A 671 -53.40 45.84 8.17
C VAL A 671 -52.08 45.42 7.54
N VAL A 672 -51.20 46.38 7.25
CA VAL A 672 -49.89 46.14 6.62
C VAL A 672 -48.74 46.06 7.62
N ALA A 673 -48.97 46.53 8.86
CA ALA A 673 -48.07 46.29 9.98
C ALA A 673 -48.86 46.30 11.28
N ALA A 674 -48.49 45.42 12.22
CA ALA A 674 -49.05 45.36 13.55
C ALA A 674 -47.93 45.26 14.59
N THR A 675 -48.03 46.05 15.65
CA THR A 675 -47.07 46.05 16.75
C THR A 675 -47.82 46.08 18.07
N LEU A 676 -47.39 45.26 19.02
CA LEU A 676 -47.92 45.20 20.37
C LEU A 676 -46.82 45.54 21.36
N TRP A 677 -47.19 46.18 22.47
CA TRP A 677 -46.27 46.50 23.55
C TRP A 677 -46.80 45.91 24.85
N PRO A 678 -45.93 45.28 25.67
CA PRO A 678 -46.23 45.13 27.08
C PRO A 678 -46.09 46.48 27.79
N ASN A 679 -46.64 46.62 28.98
CA ASN A 679 -46.27 47.74 29.87
C ASN A 679 -44.83 47.57 30.39
N SER A 680 -44.26 48.61 31.01
CA SER A 680 -42.90 48.58 31.56
C SER A 680 -42.62 47.43 32.54
N GLU A 681 -43.64 46.98 33.28
CA GLU A 681 -43.56 45.85 34.21
C GLU A 681 -43.73 44.48 33.54
N ASN A 682 -44.00 44.45 32.23
CA ASN A 682 -44.29 43.25 31.45
C ASN A 682 -45.39 42.33 32.03
N ASN A 683 -46.34 42.94 32.74
CA ASN A 683 -47.45 42.23 33.40
C ASN A 683 -48.82 42.58 32.78
N ARG A 684 -48.89 43.55 31.86
CA ARG A 684 -50.10 43.96 31.14
C ARG A 684 -49.81 44.25 29.68
N CYS A 685 -50.86 44.29 28.85
CA CYS A 685 -50.78 44.85 27.50
C CYS A 685 -50.76 46.39 27.61
N GLY A 686 -49.66 47.01 27.19
CA GLY A 686 -49.40 48.44 27.31
C GLY A 686 -49.64 49.23 26.02
N GLY A 687 -49.67 48.59 24.85
CA GLY A 687 -49.91 49.30 23.60
C GLY A 687 -50.23 48.40 22.41
N LEU A 688 -50.86 49.00 21.40
CA LEU A 688 -51.15 48.40 20.10
C LEU A 688 -50.99 49.48 19.03
N GLU A 689 -50.44 49.10 17.89
CA GLU A 689 -50.38 49.92 16.69
C GLU A 689 -50.71 49.06 15.47
N PHE A 690 -51.69 49.50 14.69
CA PHE A 690 -52.01 48.98 13.38
C PHE A 690 -51.74 50.06 12.33
N VAL A 691 -50.90 49.74 11.35
CA VAL A 691 -50.78 50.52 10.12
C VAL A 691 -51.71 49.89 9.09
N VAL A 692 -52.74 50.63 8.69
CA VAL A 692 -53.79 50.15 7.80
C VAL A 692 -53.70 50.84 6.46
N ALA A 693 -53.59 50.06 5.39
CA ALA A 693 -53.73 50.52 4.01
C ALA A 693 -55.22 50.55 3.64
N LYS A 694 -55.71 51.75 3.29
CA LYS A 694 -57.06 52.00 2.81
C LYS A 694 -57.16 51.73 1.30
N ASN A 695 -58.37 51.54 0.80
CA ASN A 695 -58.64 51.25 -0.62
C ASN A 695 -58.12 52.31 -1.61
N ASN A 696 -58.01 53.57 -1.18
CA ASN A 696 -57.47 54.68 -1.96
C ASN A 696 -55.93 54.73 -1.96
N GLY A 697 -55.26 53.76 -1.34
CA GLY A 697 -53.80 53.69 -1.20
C GLY A 697 -53.24 54.47 0.00
N GLU A 698 -54.07 55.21 0.73
CA GLU A 698 -53.68 55.95 1.92
C GLU A 698 -53.32 54.98 3.07
N ARG A 699 -52.23 55.26 3.80
CA ARG A 699 -51.86 54.50 5.00
C ARG A 699 -52.18 55.33 6.23
N LYS A 700 -53.00 54.76 7.13
CA LYS A 700 -53.36 55.39 8.40
C LYS A 700 -52.87 54.52 9.55
N SER A 701 -52.14 55.13 10.48
CA SER A 701 -51.75 54.46 11.73
C SER A 701 -52.83 54.67 12.78
N PHE A 702 -53.16 53.58 13.46
CA PHE A 702 -54.11 53.49 14.55
C PHE A 702 -53.38 52.92 15.75
N SER A 703 -53.11 53.75 16.75
CA SER A 703 -52.30 53.33 17.89
C SER A 703 -52.83 53.83 19.22
N PHE A 704 -52.79 52.97 20.24
CA PHE A 704 -52.83 53.39 21.65
C PHE A 704 -51.54 52.94 22.33
N LYS A 705 -51.05 53.79 23.23
CA LYS A 705 -49.80 53.58 23.98
C LYS A 705 -50.00 54.14 25.38
N CYS A 706 -49.79 53.32 26.40
CA CYS A 706 -49.67 53.75 27.80
C CYS A 706 -48.35 54.52 28.00
N ASP A 707 -48.22 55.27 29.10
CA ASP A 707 -47.09 56.18 29.33
C ASP A 707 -45.76 55.44 29.50
N GLN A 708 -45.81 54.21 30.00
CA GLN A 708 -44.64 53.36 30.23
C GLN A 708 -44.79 52.03 29.49
N LEU A 709 -44.10 51.93 28.34
CA LEU A 709 -44.09 50.73 27.50
C LEU A 709 -42.80 49.93 27.70
N GLY A 710 -42.89 48.60 27.56
CA GLY A 710 -41.75 47.73 27.35
C GLY A 710 -41.32 47.69 25.87
N GLU A 711 -40.50 46.71 25.51
CA GLU A 711 -40.00 46.54 24.14
C GLU A 711 -41.14 46.19 23.14
N PRO A 712 -41.19 46.81 21.94
CA PRO A 712 -42.17 46.49 20.90
C PRO A 712 -42.01 45.05 20.39
N VAL A 713 -43.13 44.37 20.20
CA VAL A 713 -43.20 43.07 19.54
C VAL A 713 -43.95 43.22 18.22
N SER A 714 -43.24 43.01 17.11
CA SER A 714 -43.86 43.00 15.78
C SER A 714 -44.65 41.72 15.56
N VAL A 715 -45.85 41.85 15.01
CA VAL A 715 -46.76 40.74 14.71
C VAL A 715 -46.78 40.51 13.20
N ASP A 716 -46.63 39.26 12.76
CA ASP A 716 -46.81 38.91 11.35
C ASP A 716 -48.30 39.04 10.96
N VAL A 717 -48.59 40.02 10.11
CA VAL A 717 -49.95 40.37 9.67
C VAL A 717 -50.46 39.52 8.50
N LYS A 718 -49.64 38.63 7.93
CA LYS A 718 -50.00 37.74 6.81
C LYS A 718 -50.71 38.48 5.66
N SER A 719 -51.96 38.14 5.31
CA SER A 719 -52.73 38.84 4.26
C SER A 719 -53.22 40.24 4.65
N GLY A 720 -53.06 40.60 5.93
CA GLY A 720 -53.50 41.85 6.52
C GLY A 720 -54.96 41.85 6.98
N ARG A 721 -55.66 40.71 6.92
CA ARG A 721 -57.04 40.56 7.40
C ARG A 721 -57.07 39.93 8.79
N CYS A 722 -57.64 40.66 9.75
CA CYS A 722 -57.77 40.22 11.13
C CYS A 722 -59.11 39.53 11.37
N TYR A 723 -59.08 38.24 11.71
CA TYR A 723 -60.27 37.38 11.90
C TYR A 723 -60.59 37.08 13.37
N GLY A 724 -59.82 37.64 14.29
CA GLY A 724 -60.06 37.44 15.70
C GLY A 724 -58.95 37.99 16.57
N PHE A 725 -59.11 37.81 17.86
CA PHE A 725 -58.17 38.22 18.88
C PHE A 725 -58.18 37.20 20.03
N MET A 726 -57.05 37.11 20.72
CA MET A 726 -56.84 36.17 21.82
C MET A 726 -55.99 36.85 22.89
N GLY A 727 -55.95 36.27 24.08
CA GLY A 727 -55.15 36.85 25.14
C GLY A 727 -55.53 36.32 26.50
N ARG A 728 -55.25 37.13 27.52
CA ARG A 728 -55.61 36.84 28.90
C ARG A 728 -56.23 38.08 29.52
N SER A 729 -57.32 37.91 30.27
CA SER A 729 -58.02 39.03 30.91
C SER A 729 -58.54 38.62 32.27
N GLY A 730 -58.38 39.50 33.26
CA GLY A 730 -59.07 39.44 34.55
C GLY A 730 -59.99 40.64 34.71
N GLY A 731 -59.66 41.52 35.65
CA GLY A 731 -60.28 42.86 35.72
C GLY A 731 -59.79 43.81 34.62
N GLU A 732 -58.55 43.63 34.16
CA GLU A 732 -57.89 44.36 33.06
C GLU A 732 -57.36 43.36 32.02
N THR A 733 -56.90 43.84 30.86
CA THR A 733 -56.32 42.96 29.82
C THR A 733 -54.85 42.70 30.11
N ASP A 734 -54.54 41.49 30.59
CA ASP A 734 -53.20 41.04 30.94
C ASP A 734 -52.32 40.85 29.70
N ALA A 735 -52.84 40.20 28.66
CA ALA A 735 -52.11 40.01 27.40
C ALA A 735 -53.06 39.98 26.21
N LEU A 736 -52.55 40.33 25.02
CA LEU A 736 -53.32 40.45 23.80
C LEU A 736 -52.53 39.94 22.59
N GLY A 737 -53.24 39.33 21.64
CA GLY A 737 -52.75 38.88 20.34
C GLY A 737 -53.90 38.89 19.33
N PHE A 738 -53.55 38.85 18.03
CA PHE A 738 -54.53 38.93 16.94
C PHE A 738 -54.36 37.78 15.95
N TYR A 739 -55.48 37.27 15.44
CA TYR A 739 -55.48 36.24 14.41
C TYR A 739 -55.49 36.89 13.03
N PHE A 740 -54.33 36.92 12.40
CA PHE A 740 -54.20 37.26 10.99
C PHE A 740 -54.20 35.99 10.13
N VAL A 741 -54.92 36.07 8.99
CA VAL A 741 -54.95 35.03 7.95
C VAL A 741 -54.07 35.45 6.80
#